data_AF-A0A9R0YMD8-F1
#
_entry.id   AF-A0A9R0YMD8-F1
#
_cell.length_a   1.000
_cell.length_b   1.000
_cell.length_c   1.000
_cell.angle_alpha   90.00
_cell.angle_beta   90.00
_cell.angle_gamma   90.00
#
_symmetry.space_group_name_H-M   'P 1'
#
loop_
_entity.id
_entity.type
_entity.pdbx_description
1 polymer ?
#
loop_
_entity_poly.entity_id
_entity_poly.type
_entity_poly.pdbx_seq_one_letter_code
_entity_poly.pdbx_strand_id
1 'polypeptide(L)'
;MKTCNDTTAEGFVGVVRLAWTVLLMLTQDRNSARDSVINASSRAVTDIWSCLDIICRLNAFKFLRERVMQAAAYQNDDDDIVYMYTGYAHKLMMCFLSHPTSRDKIKEIKEKAMNALSPYSLPRDHREDPNISGEQIGQPTNQPFVSLLELVGEIYQKEPELVNGNEELWTFVVYAGEDHTNTQTLVAFLGLLSTLASSDVGAAKVYELLQGKIYRSVGWNTLFDCLSIYEEKFKKSLQSSTSMLPDFPEGDAQALVAYLAVLQKVVENGNPSERRKWFPDIEPLFKLLSYENVPPYLKGALRNSITAFVKVSPQLKDAVWSYLEQYDLPVVTAPPGQHVATQVYDMRFELNEVEARRESYPSTISFLNLVNALIAEERNISDKGRRFMGIFKFVYEDVFGPFPQRAYADPREKWELALACLEHFHMVLRMYDIKDDDIYAAFNTSGPSTSNASVEKQLPVLELVKDFMCGKVAFRNIMNIILMGVDTLINERTTQTYGILLEKAVHLSLEIFILVMERDLVLADVFRPLYQPLEIILSQNHRQIISFLEFVRYDYLPQIQQCSIKIMGILSSRIVGLVQLLLKEDVAKSVIEDYAACLEFRFDDFQVIENTKDDVGVLILQLLIDNIYRPAPNITHLLLRFDVNGPIERTVLKPKSHYSCLKIILDNLEKVTKPDINALLHEFSFQLMYELCLDPLTCGPVMDLLSTTKYQFFSKHVGTIGVSPLPKRNNNQALRISMLHERAWLLKIQALALHVSDISSSVYREACLAILNDTFGHCAENMKNASMFQSPGTPICTSSGLMNRNKLVRR
;
A
#
# COMPACT_ATOMS: atom_id res chain seq x y z
N MET A 1 -39.34 6.59 32.65
CA MET A 1 -37.87 6.73 32.49
C MET A 1 -37.27 5.33 32.45
N LYS A 2 -36.99 4.80 31.26
CA LYS A 2 -36.17 3.59 31.11
C LYS A 2 -34.71 4.05 31.11
N THR A 3 -33.97 3.71 32.15
CA THR A 3 -32.51 3.83 32.18
C THR A 3 -31.95 2.86 31.15
N CYS A 4 -31.57 3.37 29.98
CA CYS A 4 -30.73 2.63 29.05
C CYS A 4 -29.36 2.49 29.71
N ASN A 5 -29.03 1.32 30.27
CA ASN A 5 -27.66 1.01 30.63
C ASN A 5 -26.87 1.00 29.33
N ASP A 6 -26.09 2.06 29.10
CA ASP A 6 -25.23 2.15 27.92
C ASP A 6 -24.06 1.20 28.12
N THR A 7 -24.17 0.01 27.54
CA THR A 7 -23.16 -1.06 27.58
C THR A 7 -21.78 -0.57 27.11
N THR A 8 -21.75 0.48 26.29
CA THR A 8 -20.52 1.12 25.81
C THR A 8 -19.85 1.93 26.92
N ALA A 9 -20.63 2.70 27.68
CA ALA A 9 -20.13 3.48 28.81
C ALA A 9 -19.59 2.56 29.92
N GLU A 10 -20.29 1.46 30.22
CA GLU A 10 -19.82 0.46 31.19
C GLU A 10 -18.48 -0.18 30.78
N GLY A 11 -18.29 -0.44 29.48
CA GLY A 11 -17.03 -0.93 28.93
C GLY A 11 -15.86 0.04 29.10
N PHE A 12 -16.05 1.32 28.75
CA PHE A 12 -15.03 2.36 28.97
C PHE A 12 -14.69 2.53 30.45
N VAL A 13 -15.69 2.49 31.33
CA VAL A 13 -15.47 2.51 32.79
C VAL A 13 -14.66 1.29 33.24
N GLY A 14 -14.87 0.12 32.63
CA GLY A 14 -14.06 -1.08 32.85
C GLY A 14 -12.58 -0.86 32.51
N VAL A 15 -12.29 -0.28 31.35
CA VAL A 15 -10.91 0.02 30.91
C VAL A 15 -10.25 1.07 31.79
N VAL A 16 -10.95 2.15 32.14
CA VAL A 16 -10.44 3.18 33.06
C VAL A 16 -10.15 2.58 34.43
N ARG A 17 -11.02 1.67 34.91
CA ARG A 17 -10.80 0.95 36.17
C ARG A 17 -9.57 0.04 36.11
N LEU A 18 -9.31 -0.63 34.98
CA LEU A 18 -8.06 -1.39 34.77
C LEU A 18 -6.84 -0.48 34.92
N ALA A 19 -6.80 0.64 34.20
CA ALA A 19 -5.71 1.61 34.30
C ALA A 19 -5.53 2.15 35.72
N TRP A 20 -6.62 2.50 36.40
CA TRP A 20 -6.59 2.97 37.77
C TRP A 20 -6.11 1.91 38.76
N THR A 21 -6.51 0.65 38.57
CA THR A 21 -6.10 -0.47 39.43
C THR A 21 -4.60 -0.73 39.31
N VAL A 22 -4.06 -0.68 38.10
CA VAL A 22 -2.60 -0.78 37.88
C VAL A 22 -1.85 0.39 38.51
N LEU A 23 -2.37 1.61 38.41
CA LEU A 23 -1.78 2.76 39.10
C LEU A 23 -1.78 2.56 40.62
N LEU A 24 -2.86 2.05 41.20
CA LEU A 24 -2.94 1.74 42.63
C LEU A 24 -1.88 0.71 43.05
N MET A 25 -1.69 -0.36 42.28
CA MET A 25 -0.64 -1.35 42.50
C MET A 25 0.76 -0.70 42.54
N LEU A 26 1.11 0.10 41.54
CA LEU A 26 2.40 0.79 41.46
C LEU A 26 2.63 1.78 42.62
N THR A 27 1.57 2.44 43.10
CA THR A 27 1.67 3.35 44.25
C THR A 27 1.82 2.63 45.58
N GLN A 28 1.22 1.44 45.73
CA GLN A 28 1.39 0.62 46.93
C GLN A 28 2.81 0.10 47.06
N ASP A 29 3.43 -0.35 45.96
CA ASP A 29 4.83 -0.81 45.96
C ASP A 29 5.83 0.29 46.33
N ARG A 30 5.56 1.56 45.96
CA ARG A 30 6.40 2.69 46.38
C ARG A 30 6.25 3.04 47.86
N ASN A 31 5.08 2.80 48.43
CA ASN A 31 4.78 3.12 49.84
C ASN A 31 5.20 1.98 50.79
N SER A 32 5.09 0.72 50.37
CA SER A 32 5.60 -0.44 51.12
C SER A 32 7.13 -0.44 51.24
N ALA A 33 7.83 0.17 50.28
CA ALA A 33 9.27 0.44 50.35
C ALA A 33 9.65 1.59 51.31
N ARG A 34 8.68 2.40 51.78
CA ARG A 34 8.92 3.57 52.63
C ARG A 34 8.36 3.50 54.05
N ASP A 35 7.27 2.75 54.31
CA ASP A 35 6.64 2.72 55.64
C ASP A 35 6.19 1.32 56.10
N SER A 36 6.57 0.95 57.32
CA SER A 36 6.28 -0.30 58.03
C SER A 36 4.90 -0.31 58.73
N VAL A 37 3.83 0.09 58.03
CA VAL A 37 2.47 0.11 58.61
C VAL A 37 1.64 -1.10 58.13
N ILE A 38 1.61 -2.13 58.97
CA ILE A 38 1.07 -3.48 58.68
C ILE A 38 -0.47 -3.52 58.48
N ASN A 39 -1.23 -2.54 58.99
CA ASN A 39 -2.70 -2.55 58.92
C ASN A 39 -3.31 -1.79 57.74
N ALA A 40 -2.56 -0.88 57.09
CA ALA A 40 -3.03 -0.13 55.93
C ALA A 40 -2.87 -0.94 54.62
N SER A 41 -1.85 -1.80 54.53
CA SER A 41 -1.58 -2.65 53.37
C SER A 41 -2.66 -3.68 53.12
N SER A 42 -3.24 -4.30 54.16
CA SER A 42 -4.27 -5.33 54.02
C SER A 42 -5.57 -4.82 53.38
N ARG A 43 -6.08 -3.65 53.78
CA ARG A 43 -7.29 -3.06 53.17
C ARG A 43 -7.05 -2.62 51.73
N ALA A 44 -5.86 -2.09 51.45
CA ALA A 44 -5.49 -1.61 50.14
C ALA A 44 -5.38 -2.77 49.13
N VAL A 45 -4.92 -3.95 49.56
CA VAL A 45 -4.92 -5.18 48.75
C VAL A 45 -6.34 -5.71 48.52
N THR A 46 -7.24 -5.65 49.52
CA THR A 46 -8.64 -6.06 49.32
C THR A 46 -9.40 -5.17 48.34
N ASP A 47 -9.12 -3.86 48.34
CA ASP A 47 -9.73 -2.92 47.40
C ASP A 47 -9.24 -3.16 45.97
N ILE A 48 -7.94 -3.44 45.79
CA ILE A 48 -7.37 -3.86 44.49
C ILE A 48 -8.04 -5.14 44.01
N TRP A 49 -8.17 -6.15 44.88
CA TRP A 49 -8.79 -7.42 44.51
C TRP A 49 -10.24 -7.25 44.06
N SER A 50 -11.01 -6.40 44.76
CA SER A 50 -12.38 -6.06 44.37
C SER A 50 -12.43 -5.36 43.00
N CYS A 51 -11.48 -4.47 42.72
CA CYS A 51 -11.39 -3.85 41.40
C CYS A 51 -11.08 -4.88 40.31
N LEU A 52 -10.16 -5.82 40.56
CA LEU A 52 -9.83 -6.92 39.65
C LEU A 52 -11.02 -7.83 39.38
N ASP A 53 -11.85 -8.14 40.38
CA ASP A 53 -13.10 -8.87 40.20
C ASP A 53 -14.04 -8.16 39.24
N ILE A 54 -14.20 -6.85 39.40
CA ILE A 54 -15.06 -6.05 38.53
C ILE A 54 -14.51 -6.00 37.10
N ILE A 55 -13.19 -5.83 36.93
CA ILE A 55 -12.51 -5.84 35.63
C ILE A 55 -12.75 -7.16 34.89
N CYS A 56 -12.57 -8.30 35.58
CA CYS A 56 -12.81 -9.62 35.01
C CYS A 56 -14.28 -9.86 34.70
N ARG A 57 -15.19 -9.45 35.61
CA ARG A 57 -16.64 -9.58 35.42
C ARG A 57 -17.16 -8.76 34.25
N LEU A 58 -16.61 -7.57 34.01
CA LEU A 58 -16.94 -6.73 32.85
C LEU A 58 -16.17 -7.12 31.57
N ASN A 59 -15.19 -8.02 31.69
CA ASN A 59 -14.24 -8.36 30.64
C ASN A 59 -13.64 -7.13 29.94
N ALA A 60 -13.05 -6.24 30.75
CA ALA A 60 -12.46 -5.02 30.23
C ALA A 60 -11.38 -5.29 29.17
N PHE A 61 -10.71 -6.46 29.22
CA PHE A 61 -9.72 -6.88 28.22
C PHE A 61 -10.35 -7.05 26.83
N LYS A 62 -11.48 -7.76 26.76
CA LYS A 62 -12.24 -7.94 25.52
C LYS A 62 -12.71 -6.60 24.97
N PHE A 63 -13.25 -5.73 25.83
CA PHE A 63 -13.72 -4.41 25.41
C PHE A 63 -12.58 -3.55 24.85
N LEU A 64 -11.43 -3.49 25.54
CA LEU A 64 -10.26 -2.75 25.07
C LEU A 64 -9.78 -3.25 23.70
N ARG A 65 -9.74 -4.57 23.51
CA ARG A 65 -9.36 -5.17 22.22
C ARG A 65 -10.39 -4.87 21.13
N GLU A 66 -11.63 -5.31 21.28
CA GLU A 66 -12.63 -5.32 20.19
C GLU A 66 -13.22 -3.94 19.88
N ARG A 67 -13.43 -3.11 20.92
CA ARG A 67 -14.14 -1.83 20.78
C ARG A 67 -13.22 -0.62 20.68
N VAL A 68 -11.95 -0.75 21.09
CA VAL A 68 -10.97 0.34 21.03
C VAL A 68 -9.87 0.00 20.02
N MET A 69 -9.07 -1.04 20.26
CA MET A 69 -7.91 -1.34 19.41
C MET A 69 -8.30 -1.83 18.01
N GLN A 70 -9.34 -2.66 17.87
CA GLN A 70 -9.78 -3.17 16.56
C GLN A 70 -10.76 -2.25 15.82
N ALA A 71 -11.10 -1.10 16.41
CA ALA A 71 -11.94 -0.11 15.76
C ALA A 71 -11.21 0.51 14.56
N ALA A 72 -11.93 0.81 13.49
CA ALA A 72 -11.37 1.48 12.31
C ALA A 72 -10.65 2.79 12.71
N ALA A 73 -11.22 3.55 13.64
CA ALA A 73 -10.62 4.80 14.14
C ALA A 73 -9.23 4.61 14.77
N TYR A 74 -8.93 3.45 15.35
CA TYR A 74 -7.60 3.15 15.89
C TYR A 74 -6.70 2.52 14.83
N GLN A 75 -7.24 1.57 14.05
CA GLN A 75 -6.46 0.81 13.06
C GLN A 75 -6.00 1.66 11.87
N ASN A 76 -6.74 2.72 11.55
CA ASN A 76 -6.54 3.56 10.39
C ASN A 76 -5.95 4.94 10.73
N ASP A 77 -5.64 5.19 12.01
CA ASP A 77 -5.05 6.45 12.48
C ASP A 77 -3.59 6.58 12.02
N ASP A 78 -2.98 7.74 12.28
CA ASP A 78 -1.58 8.00 12.00
C ASP A 78 -0.64 7.00 12.73
N ASP A 79 0.34 6.45 12.02
CA ASP A 79 1.22 5.40 12.53
C ASP A 79 1.98 5.85 13.80
N ASP A 80 2.38 7.13 13.91
CA ASP A 80 3.07 7.65 15.11
C ASP A 80 2.12 7.71 16.32
N ILE A 81 0.84 8.03 16.07
CA ILE A 81 -0.20 8.06 17.08
C ILE A 81 -0.51 6.63 17.55
N VAL A 82 -0.65 5.68 16.62
CA VAL A 82 -0.86 4.26 16.92
C VAL A 82 0.32 3.69 17.71
N TYR A 83 1.56 4.00 17.31
CA TYR A 83 2.78 3.61 18.01
C TYR A 83 2.76 4.12 19.46
N MET A 84 2.46 5.40 19.67
CA MET A 84 2.36 6.01 20.99
C MET A 84 1.30 5.33 21.86
N TYR A 85 0.08 5.11 21.35
CA TYR A 85 -0.99 4.45 22.09
C TYR A 85 -0.66 2.99 22.42
N THR A 86 -0.05 2.26 21.48
CA THR A 86 0.43 0.89 21.71
C THR A 86 1.50 0.87 22.79
N GLY A 87 2.42 1.83 22.80
CA GLY A 87 3.42 1.99 23.86
C GLY A 87 2.81 2.22 25.26
N TYR A 88 1.70 2.96 25.36
CA TYR A 88 0.98 3.12 26.63
C TYR A 88 0.24 1.85 27.05
N ALA A 89 -0.43 1.17 26.11
CA ALA A 89 -1.10 -0.10 26.37
C ALA A 89 -0.09 -1.17 26.82
N HIS A 90 1.07 -1.25 26.17
CA HIS A 90 2.18 -2.10 26.57
C HIS A 90 2.61 -1.83 28.01
N LYS A 91 2.90 -0.57 28.38
CA LYS A 91 3.30 -0.22 29.75
C LYS A 91 2.23 -0.63 30.78
N LEU A 92 0.96 -0.34 30.48
CA LEU A 92 -0.16 -0.74 31.33
C LEU A 92 -0.18 -2.25 31.56
N MET A 93 -0.07 -3.03 30.47
CA MET A 93 -0.12 -4.49 30.53
C MET A 93 1.11 -5.08 31.20
N MET A 94 2.31 -4.53 30.99
CA MET A 94 3.50 -5.01 31.67
C MET A 94 3.42 -4.83 33.17
N CYS A 95 2.99 -3.65 33.65
CA CYS A 95 2.74 -3.43 35.07
C CYS A 95 1.64 -4.35 35.62
N PHE A 96 0.62 -4.65 34.82
CA PHE A 96 -0.42 -5.60 35.22
C PHE A 96 0.11 -7.04 35.35
N LEU A 97 0.88 -7.53 34.36
CA LEU A 97 1.37 -8.90 34.30
C LEU A 97 2.52 -9.19 35.31
N SER A 98 3.30 -8.17 35.68
CA SER A 98 4.43 -8.33 36.60
C SER A 98 4.03 -8.29 38.07
N HIS A 99 2.93 -7.61 38.42
CA HIS A 99 2.52 -7.42 39.80
C HIS A 99 2.01 -8.72 40.47
N PRO A 100 2.46 -9.08 41.69
CA PRO A 100 2.09 -10.33 42.36
C PRO A 100 0.59 -10.56 42.53
N THR A 101 -0.16 -9.56 42.98
CA THR A 101 -1.63 -9.68 43.18
C THR A 101 -2.38 -9.93 41.87
N SER A 102 -1.88 -9.37 40.76
CA SER A 102 -2.46 -9.62 39.44
C SER A 102 -2.16 -11.04 38.99
N ARG A 103 -0.95 -11.55 39.22
CA ARG A 103 -0.58 -12.94 38.90
C ARG A 103 -1.46 -13.95 39.62
N ASP A 104 -1.73 -13.72 40.90
CA ASP A 104 -2.67 -14.55 41.67
C ASP A 104 -4.08 -14.51 41.06
N LYS A 105 -4.53 -13.33 40.61
CA LYS A 105 -5.82 -13.21 39.94
C LYS A 105 -5.85 -13.89 38.58
N ILE A 106 -4.79 -13.75 37.79
CA ILE A 106 -4.62 -14.43 36.50
C ILE A 106 -4.69 -15.95 36.69
N LYS A 107 -4.09 -16.46 37.76
CA LYS A 107 -4.17 -17.88 38.13
C LYS A 107 -5.59 -18.33 38.42
N GLU A 108 -6.34 -17.57 39.22
CA GLU A 108 -7.73 -17.86 39.51
C GLU A 108 -8.59 -17.89 38.24
N ILE A 109 -8.43 -16.92 37.34
CA ILE A 109 -9.23 -16.87 36.08
C ILE A 109 -8.77 -17.93 35.07
N LYS A 110 -7.48 -18.32 35.06
CA LYS A 110 -6.94 -19.42 34.24
C LYS A 110 -7.56 -20.75 34.68
N GLU A 111 -7.50 -21.07 35.96
CA GLU A 111 -8.11 -22.29 36.53
C GLU A 111 -9.62 -22.35 36.26
N LYS A 112 -10.33 -21.22 36.38
CA LYS A 112 -11.75 -21.13 36.02
C LYS A 112 -12.00 -21.39 34.53
N ALA A 113 -11.17 -20.84 33.64
CA ALA A 113 -11.31 -21.05 32.20
C ALA A 113 -11.00 -22.49 31.76
N MET A 114 -10.06 -23.15 32.44
CA MET A 114 -9.69 -24.56 32.20
C MET A 114 -10.74 -25.55 32.69
N ASN A 115 -11.41 -25.23 33.80
CA ASN A 115 -12.49 -26.05 34.37
C ASN A 115 -13.85 -25.78 33.73
N ALA A 116 -13.98 -24.73 32.90
CA ALA A 116 -15.20 -24.47 32.16
C ALA A 116 -15.42 -25.58 31.11
N LEU A 117 -16.59 -26.23 31.16
CA LEU A 117 -16.99 -27.19 30.14
C LEU A 117 -16.95 -26.51 28.77
N SER A 118 -16.29 -27.14 27.80
CA SER A 118 -16.35 -26.68 26.42
C SER A 118 -17.81 -26.70 25.99
N PRO A 119 -18.39 -25.57 25.54
CA PRO A 119 -19.75 -25.59 25.03
C PRO A 119 -19.76 -26.52 23.82
N TYR A 120 -20.53 -27.61 23.88
CA TYR A 120 -20.92 -28.35 22.70
C TYR A 120 -21.69 -27.36 21.80
N SER A 121 -21.00 -26.75 20.85
CA SER A 121 -21.63 -25.92 19.82
C SER A 121 -22.37 -26.85 18.87
N LEU A 122 -23.70 -26.82 18.96
CA LEU A 122 -24.56 -27.26 17.86
C LEU A 122 -24.17 -26.50 16.59
N PRO A 123 -24.33 -27.09 15.39
CA PRO A 123 -24.03 -26.41 14.12
C PRO A 123 -24.78 -25.08 14.09
N ARG A 124 -24.03 -23.99 13.98
CA ARG A 124 -24.61 -22.65 13.87
C ARG A 124 -25.12 -22.51 12.43
N ASP A 125 -26.41 -22.74 12.21
CA ASP A 125 -27.06 -22.33 10.97
C ASP A 125 -26.96 -20.80 10.90
N HIS A 126 -26.14 -20.28 10.00
CA HIS A 126 -25.92 -18.84 9.79
C HIS A 126 -27.10 -18.15 9.05
N ARG A 127 -28.34 -18.53 9.36
CA ARG A 127 -29.55 -17.83 8.95
C ARG A 127 -30.42 -17.56 10.18
N GLU A 128 -30.07 -16.53 10.94
CA GLU A 128 -31.05 -15.91 11.83
C GLU A 128 -31.70 -14.73 11.10
N ASP A 129 -32.99 -14.90 10.81
CA ASP A 129 -33.91 -13.84 10.43
C ASP A 129 -33.94 -12.76 11.54
N PRO A 130 -33.91 -11.45 11.22
CA PRO A 130 -33.79 -10.38 12.24
C PRO A 130 -35.01 -10.17 13.16
N ASN A 131 -36.03 -11.05 13.11
CA ASN A 131 -37.37 -10.74 13.60
C ASN A 131 -37.99 -11.80 14.53
N ILE A 132 -37.20 -12.50 15.36
CA ILE A 132 -37.76 -13.30 16.46
C ILE A 132 -37.09 -12.93 17.78
N SER A 133 -37.77 -12.06 18.53
CA SER A 133 -37.51 -11.78 19.93
C SER A 133 -37.99 -12.92 20.83
N GLY A 134 -37.17 -13.34 21.80
CA GLY A 134 -37.66 -13.90 23.05
C GLY A 134 -37.03 -15.23 23.49
N GLU A 135 -36.06 -15.12 24.39
CA GLU A 135 -35.82 -16.08 25.48
C GLU A 135 -35.34 -17.50 25.10
N GLN A 136 -34.09 -17.62 24.63
CA GLN A 136 -33.09 -18.62 25.04
C GLN A 136 -31.79 -18.46 24.24
N ILE A 137 -31.24 -17.25 24.20
CA ILE A 137 -29.89 -17.01 23.66
C ILE A 137 -28.91 -17.36 24.79
N GLY A 138 -28.14 -18.44 24.60
CA GLY A 138 -27.08 -18.82 25.52
C GLY A 138 -26.16 -17.62 25.79
N GLN A 139 -26.01 -17.24 27.06
CA GLN A 139 -25.12 -16.15 27.45
C GLN A 139 -23.73 -16.38 26.85
N PRO A 140 -23.07 -15.37 26.25
CA PRO A 140 -21.67 -15.49 25.87
C PRO A 140 -20.87 -15.75 27.16
N THR A 141 -20.23 -16.90 27.23
CA THR A 141 -19.39 -17.28 28.36
C THR A 141 -18.29 -16.24 28.52
N ASN A 142 -18.37 -15.45 29.59
CA ASN A 142 -17.34 -14.45 29.87
C ASN A 142 -16.03 -15.15 30.25
N GLN A 143 -15.05 -15.15 29.35
CA GLN A 143 -13.74 -15.77 29.53
C GLN A 143 -12.62 -14.71 29.58
N PRO A 144 -12.42 -14.04 30.74
CA PRO A 144 -11.45 -12.97 30.86
C PRO A 144 -10.00 -13.42 30.65
N PHE A 145 -9.67 -14.69 30.90
CA PHE A 145 -8.34 -15.24 30.64
C PHE A 145 -8.02 -15.30 29.13
N VAL A 146 -8.97 -15.78 28.31
CA VAL A 146 -8.83 -15.79 26.85
C VAL A 146 -8.67 -14.36 26.34
N SER A 147 -9.54 -13.46 26.77
CA SER A 147 -9.49 -12.06 26.35
C SER A 147 -8.20 -11.34 26.80
N LEU A 148 -7.61 -11.73 27.92
CA LEU A 148 -6.30 -11.25 28.35
C LEU A 148 -5.19 -11.69 27.38
N LEU A 149 -5.14 -12.98 27.02
CA LEU A 149 -4.15 -13.49 26.07
C LEU A 149 -4.24 -12.80 24.72
N GLU A 150 -5.47 -12.62 24.23
CA GLU A 150 -5.73 -11.96 22.95
C GLU A 150 -5.39 -10.47 22.98
N LEU A 151 -5.69 -9.75 24.07
CA LEU A 151 -5.31 -8.34 24.22
C LEU A 151 -3.79 -8.18 24.24
N VAL A 152 -3.08 -9.03 24.99
CA VAL A 152 -1.62 -9.03 25.01
C VAL A 152 -1.09 -9.30 23.59
N GLY A 153 -1.66 -10.28 22.88
CA GLY A 153 -1.29 -10.56 21.50
C GLY A 153 -1.50 -9.38 20.55
N GLU A 154 -2.62 -8.67 20.65
CA GLU A 154 -2.93 -7.49 19.81
C GLU A 154 -1.90 -6.37 19.99
N ILE A 155 -1.41 -6.13 21.21
CA ILE A 155 -0.38 -5.11 21.49
C ILE A 155 0.93 -5.46 20.77
N TYR A 156 1.39 -6.71 20.86
CA TYR A 156 2.64 -7.13 20.25
C TYR A 156 2.54 -7.44 18.75
N GLN A 157 1.33 -7.67 18.24
CA GLN A 157 1.07 -7.73 16.80
C GLN A 157 1.29 -6.36 16.15
N LYS A 158 0.90 -5.28 16.83
CA LYS A 158 1.11 -3.91 16.37
C LYS A 158 2.56 -3.48 16.45
N GLU A 159 3.22 -3.77 17.58
CA GLU A 159 4.62 -3.40 17.81
C GLU A 159 5.47 -4.61 18.21
N PRO A 160 5.92 -5.44 17.24
CA PRO A 160 6.70 -6.66 17.51
C PRO A 160 8.03 -6.41 18.21
N GLU A 161 8.61 -5.21 18.05
CA GLU A 161 9.89 -4.84 18.65
C GLU A 161 9.83 -4.79 20.19
N LEU A 162 8.66 -4.55 20.77
CA LEU A 162 8.44 -4.49 22.22
C LEU A 162 8.64 -5.85 22.93
N VAL A 163 8.78 -6.94 22.17
CA VAL A 163 9.09 -8.28 22.69
C VAL A 163 10.56 -8.39 23.12
N ASN A 164 11.45 -7.60 22.52
CA ASN A 164 12.89 -7.71 22.73
C ASN A 164 13.29 -7.30 24.17
N GLY A 165 14.07 -8.14 24.86
CA GLY A 165 14.50 -7.91 26.24
C GLY A 165 13.40 -7.98 27.31
N ASN A 166 12.18 -8.40 26.94
CA ASN A 166 11.04 -8.40 27.86
C ASN A 166 10.88 -9.74 28.60
N GLU A 167 11.70 -9.96 29.63
CA GLU A 167 11.70 -11.21 30.40
C GLU A 167 10.43 -11.41 31.25
N GLU A 168 9.75 -10.34 31.66
CA GLU A 168 8.49 -10.41 32.38
C GLU A 168 7.36 -10.99 31.51
N LEU A 169 7.32 -10.60 30.23
CA LEU A 169 6.38 -11.15 29.26
C LEU A 169 6.62 -12.65 29.06
N TRP A 170 7.88 -13.06 28.88
CA TRP A 170 8.21 -14.47 28.69
C TRP A 170 7.91 -15.31 29.94
N THR A 171 8.09 -14.75 31.14
CA THR A 171 7.66 -15.39 32.40
C THR A 171 6.15 -15.63 32.40
N PHE A 172 5.36 -14.65 31.97
CA PHE A 172 3.92 -14.79 31.82
C PHE A 172 3.55 -15.84 30.76
N VAL A 173 4.22 -15.85 29.61
CA VAL A 173 3.97 -16.80 28.50
C VAL A 173 4.21 -18.24 28.94
N VAL A 174 5.33 -18.52 29.62
CA VAL A 174 5.64 -19.86 30.14
C VAL A 174 4.56 -20.31 31.10
N TYR A 175 4.17 -19.44 32.03
CA TYR A 175 3.08 -19.73 32.97
C TYR A 175 1.73 -19.93 32.28
N ALA A 176 1.40 -19.11 31.28
CA ALA A 176 0.12 -19.15 30.59
C ALA A 176 -0.07 -20.46 29.81
N GLY A 177 1.01 -21.01 29.23
CA GLY A 177 0.99 -22.21 28.37
C GLY A 177 0.85 -23.55 29.08
N GLU A 178 0.95 -23.60 30.42
CA GLU A 178 0.88 -24.86 31.17
C GLU A 178 -0.53 -25.46 31.20
N ASP A 179 -0.66 -26.75 30.86
CA ASP A 179 -1.82 -27.64 31.09
C ASP A 179 -3.17 -27.17 30.52
N HIS A 180 -3.21 -26.74 29.25
CA HIS A 180 -4.47 -26.46 28.55
C HIS A 180 -5.37 -27.70 28.40
N THR A 181 -6.54 -27.68 29.04
CA THR A 181 -7.61 -28.69 28.94
C THR A 181 -8.76 -28.28 28.02
N ASN A 182 -8.84 -26.99 27.67
CA ASN A 182 -9.92 -26.40 26.89
C ASN A 182 -9.37 -25.84 25.57
N THR A 183 -9.95 -26.23 24.44
CA THR A 183 -9.59 -25.76 23.09
C THR A 183 -9.54 -24.24 22.98
N GLN A 184 -10.50 -23.50 23.56
CA GLN A 184 -10.52 -22.03 23.47
C GLN A 184 -9.31 -21.40 24.14
N THR A 185 -8.88 -21.94 25.28
CA THR A 185 -7.67 -21.47 25.97
C THR A 185 -6.40 -21.83 25.20
N LEU A 186 -6.35 -23.01 24.57
CA LEU A 186 -5.23 -23.43 23.73
C LEU A 186 -5.11 -22.55 22.49
N VAL A 187 -6.22 -22.30 21.79
CA VAL A 187 -6.27 -21.44 20.60
C VAL A 187 -5.83 -20.02 20.93
N ALA A 188 -6.31 -19.45 22.03
CA ALA A 188 -5.90 -18.11 22.46
C ALA A 188 -4.40 -18.03 22.82
N PHE A 189 -3.87 -19.08 23.47
CA PHE A 189 -2.45 -19.17 23.81
C PHE A 189 -1.57 -19.31 22.56
N LEU A 190 -1.93 -20.19 21.62
CA LEU A 190 -1.24 -20.32 20.35
C LEU A 190 -1.33 -19.03 19.52
N GLY A 191 -2.48 -18.34 19.56
CA GLY A 191 -2.64 -17.01 18.98
C GLY A 191 -1.65 -16.00 19.56
N LEU A 192 -1.50 -15.95 20.88
CA LEU A 192 -0.47 -15.15 21.55
C LEU A 192 0.94 -15.52 21.04
N LEU A 193 1.30 -16.82 21.01
CA LEU A 193 2.61 -17.24 20.51
C LEU A 193 2.86 -16.82 19.05
N SER A 194 1.83 -16.88 18.19
CA SER A 194 1.92 -16.45 16.80
C SER A 194 2.25 -14.95 16.71
N THR A 195 1.57 -14.11 17.51
CA THR A 195 1.86 -12.66 17.55
C THR A 195 3.27 -12.37 18.07
N LEU A 196 3.71 -13.08 19.11
CA LEU A 196 5.05 -12.92 19.69
C LEU A 196 6.17 -13.41 18.75
N ALA A 197 5.87 -14.28 17.79
CA ALA A 197 6.78 -14.74 16.75
C ALA A 197 6.89 -13.75 15.57
N SER A 198 6.41 -12.51 15.71
CA SER A 198 6.49 -11.47 14.66
C SER A 198 7.83 -10.72 14.60
N SER A 199 8.82 -11.13 15.40
CA SER A 199 10.21 -10.65 15.36
C SER A 199 11.18 -11.83 15.30
N ASP A 200 12.43 -11.57 14.93
CA ASP A 200 13.48 -12.60 14.85
C ASP A 200 13.77 -13.26 16.20
N VAL A 201 13.95 -12.46 17.25
CA VAL A 201 14.14 -12.92 18.63
C VAL A 201 12.90 -13.65 19.14
N GLY A 202 11.71 -13.11 18.85
CA GLY A 202 10.44 -13.71 19.20
C GLY A 202 10.24 -15.08 18.56
N ALA A 203 10.48 -15.20 17.25
CA ALA A 203 10.37 -16.45 16.50
C ALA A 203 11.32 -17.53 17.03
N ALA A 204 12.57 -17.18 17.32
CA ALA A 204 13.53 -18.11 17.92
C ALA A 204 13.08 -18.61 19.30
N LYS A 205 12.65 -17.70 20.18
CA LYS A 205 12.14 -18.08 21.51
C LYS A 205 10.89 -18.96 21.43
N VAL A 206 9.93 -18.64 20.56
CA VAL A 206 8.72 -19.46 20.35
C VAL A 206 9.07 -20.84 19.79
N TYR A 207 9.99 -20.90 18.82
CA TYR A 207 10.49 -22.16 18.28
C TYR A 207 11.09 -23.05 19.38
N GLU A 208 11.99 -22.51 20.21
CA GLU A 208 12.61 -23.23 21.32
C GLU A 208 11.58 -23.70 22.36
N LEU A 209 10.60 -22.86 22.65
CA LEU A 209 9.56 -23.09 23.65
C LEU A 209 8.60 -24.23 23.25
N LEU A 210 8.29 -24.37 21.96
CA LEU A 210 7.48 -25.47 21.40
C LEU A 210 8.31 -26.71 21.00
N GLN A 211 9.62 -26.55 20.80
CA GLN A 211 10.55 -27.66 20.60
C GLN A 211 10.94 -28.32 21.94
N GLY A 212 11.02 -27.53 23.01
CA GLY A 212 11.35 -27.96 24.34
C GLY A 212 10.25 -28.82 24.98
N LYS A 213 10.60 -29.58 26.02
CA LYS A 213 9.64 -30.34 26.84
C LYS A 213 9.00 -29.48 27.94
N ILE A 214 8.92 -28.17 27.73
CA ILE A 214 8.40 -27.21 28.72
C ILE A 214 6.93 -27.49 28.96
N TYR A 215 6.15 -27.67 27.89
CA TYR A 215 4.75 -28.07 27.97
C TYR A 215 4.60 -29.56 27.72
N ARG A 216 3.67 -30.18 28.46
CA ARG A 216 3.39 -31.62 28.33
C ARG A 216 2.57 -31.96 27.10
N SER A 217 1.64 -31.09 26.71
CA SER A 217 0.66 -31.33 25.65
C SER A 217 0.88 -30.49 24.39
N VAL A 218 1.63 -29.38 24.49
CA VAL A 218 1.77 -28.39 23.43
C VAL A 218 3.19 -28.41 22.86
N GLY A 219 3.37 -28.84 21.62
CA GLY A 219 4.69 -28.81 20.95
C GLY A 219 4.61 -29.08 19.45
N TRP A 220 5.74 -28.96 18.74
CA TRP A 220 5.79 -29.17 17.28
C TRP A 220 5.43 -30.60 16.88
N ASN A 221 5.89 -31.61 17.65
CA ASN A 221 5.53 -33.00 17.39
C ASN A 221 4.00 -33.21 17.47
N THR A 222 3.32 -32.57 18.43
CA THR A 222 1.86 -32.64 18.55
C THR A 222 1.18 -32.20 17.25
N LEU A 223 1.65 -31.11 16.62
CA LEU A 223 1.11 -30.62 15.35
C LEU A 223 1.26 -31.67 14.24
N PHE A 224 2.49 -32.14 13.97
CA PHE A 224 2.76 -33.06 12.86
C PHE A 224 2.15 -34.45 13.08
N ASP A 225 2.11 -34.93 14.34
CA ASP A 225 1.43 -36.17 14.71
C ASP A 225 -0.09 -36.04 14.47
N CYS A 226 -0.71 -34.91 14.82
CA CYS A 226 -2.13 -34.67 14.56
C CYS A 226 -2.46 -34.69 13.06
N LEU A 227 -1.65 -34.03 12.22
CA LEU A 227 -1.82 -34.05 10.76
C LEU A 227 -1.76 -35.49 10.22
N SER A 228 -0.78 -36.26 10.69
CA SER A 228 -0.58 -37.67 10.28
C SER A 228 -1.74 -38.58 10.73
N ILE A 229 -2.26 -38.38 11.95
CA ILE A 229 -3.41 -39.12 12.47
C ILE A 229 -4.66 -38.87 11.63
N TYR A 230 -4.92 -37.61 11.26
CA TYR A 230 -6.06 -37.27 10.41
C TYR A 230 -5.91 -37.82 8.99
N GLU A 231 -4.71 -37.72 8.41
CA GLU A 231 -4.40 -38.33 7.12
C GLU A 231 -4.71 -39.84 7.13
N GLU A 232 -4.25 -40.57 8.14
CA GLU A 232 -4.51 -42.01 8.26
C GLU A 232 -6.00 -42.33 8.41
N LYS A 233 -6.75 -41.53 9.19
CA LYS A 233 -8.20 -41.69 9.35
C LYS A 233 -8.93 -41.53 8.02
N PHE A 234 -8.60 -40.50 7.24
CA PHE A 234 -9.18 -40.29 5.92
C PHE A 234 -8.80 -41.43 4.95
N LYS A 235 -7.52 -41.82 4.89
CA LYS A 235 -7.05 -42.95 4.06
C LYS A 235 -7.79 -44.25 4.37
N LYS A 236 -7.96 -44.60 5.65
CA LYS A 236 -8.70 -45.81 6.08
C LYS A 236 -10.17 -45.74 5.63
N SER A 237 -10.79 -44.57 5.71
CA SER A 237 -12.19 -44.36 5.28
C SER A 237 -12.39 -44.50 3.77
N LEU A 238 -11.49 -43.96 2.93
CA LEU A 238 -11.54 -44.16 1.47
C LEU A 238 -11.38 -45.64 1.06
N GLN A 239 -10.60 -46.41 1.82
CA GLN A 239 -10.35 -47.83 1.54
C GLN A 239 -11.54 -48.72 1.94
N SER A 240 -12.34 -48.30 2.94
CA SER A 240 -13.58 -48.98 3.31
C SER A 240 -14.74 -48.50 2.44
N SER A 241 -15.12 -49.30 1.44
CA SER A 241 -16.08 -49.00 0.35
C SER A 241 -17.51 -48.60 0.76
N THR A 242 -17.79 -48.52 2.07
CA THR A 242 -19.12 -48.27 2.66
C THR A 242 -19.15 -47.11 3.67
N SER A 243 -18.03 -46.43 3.95
CA SER A 243 -18.03 -45.31 4.91
C SER A 243 -17.98 -43.95 4.22
N MET A 244 -18.87 -43.04 4.58
CA MET A 244 -18.67 -41.61 4.31
C MET A 244 -17.38 -41.13 5.00
N LEU A 245 -16.70 -40.15 4.39
CA LEU A 245 -15.53 -39.53 5.01
C LEU A 245 -15.91 -39.01 6.41
N PRO A 246 -15.05 -39.17 7.43
CA PRO A 246 -15.34 -38.69 8.77
C PRO A 246 -15.44 -37.15 8.78
N ASP A 247 -16.33 -36.63 9.61
CA ASP A 247 -16.38 -35.18 9.87
C ASP A 247 -15.11 -34.73 10.61
N PHE A 248 -14.63 -33.54 10.28
CA PHE A 248 -13.49 -32.93 10.97
C PHE A 248 -14.01 -32.19 12.22
N PRO A 249 -13.61 -32.57 13.45
CA PRO A 249 -14.08 -31.89 14.66
C PRO A 249 -13.66 -30.42 14.69
N GLU A 250 -14.61 -29.51 14.91
CA GLU A 250 -14.38 -28.06 14.86
C GLU A 250 -13.31 -27.59 15.86
N GLY A 251 -13.29 -28.16 17.07
CA GLY A 251 -12.28 -27.82 18.07
C GLY A 251 -10.86 -28.20 17.65
N ASP A 252 -10.70 -29.34 16.97
CA ASP A 252 -9.40 -29.79 16.47
C ASP A 252 -8.96 -28.94 15.27
N ALA A 253 -9.89 -28.57 14.39
CA ALA A 253 -9.61 -27.67 13.27
C ALA A 253 -9.14 -26.30 13.75
N GLN A 254 -9.81 -25.70 14.75
CA GLN A 254 -9.41 -24.42 15.34
C GLN A 254 -8.03 -24.50 16.00
N ALA A 255 -7.74 -25.57 16.73
CA ALA A 255 -6.42 -25.79 17.34
C ALA A 255 -5.32 -25.91 16.27
N LEU A 256 -5.57 -26.68 15.20
CA LEU A 256 -4.63 -26.82 14.08
C LEU A 256 -4.39 -25.49 13.37
N VAL A 257 -5.44 -24.70 13.10
CA VAL A 257 -5.29 -23.35 12.52
C VAL A 257 -4.39 -22.47 13.38
N ALA A 258 -4.59 -22.47 14.70
CA ALA A 258 -3.77 -21.69 15.61
C ALA A 258 -2.31 -22.16 15.61
N TYR A 259 -2.05 -23.48 15.60
CA TYR A 259 -0.70 -24.03 15.44
C TYR A 259 -0.04 -23.61 14.12
N LEU A 260 -0.80 -23.68 13.02
CA LEU A 260 -0.35 -23.33 11.68
C LEU A 260 -0.01 -21.83 11.60
N ALA A 261 -0.76 -20.96 12.28
CA ALA A 261 -0.42 -19.55 12.41
C ALA A 261 0.88 -19.32 13.21
N VAL A 262 1.16 -20.12 14.24
CA VAL A 262 2.47 -20.08 14.93
C VAL A 262 3.58 -20.55 14.00
N LEU A 263 3.40 -21.68 13.31
CA LEU A 263 4.36 -22.23 12.36
C LEU A 263 4.71 -21.22 11.27
N GLN A 264 3.69 -20.59 10.67
CA GLN A 264 3.84 -19.55 9.67
C GLN A 264 4.74 -18.42 10.19
N LYS A 265 4.41 -17.82 11.34
CA LYS A 265 5.16 -16.69 11.88
C LYS A 265 6.59 -17.03 12.29
N VAL A 266 6.79 -18.21 12.88
CA VAL A 266 8.12 -18.71 13.24
C VAL A 266 9.00 -18.88 12.00
N VAL A 267 8.46 -19.42 10.90
CA VAL A 267 9.21 -19.61 9.66
C VAL A 267 9.46 -18.27 8.94
N GLU A 268 8.47 -17.38 8.88
CA GLU A 268 8.56 -16.06 8.25
C GLU A 268 9.66 -15.20 8.87
N ASN A 269 9.69 -15.12 10.20
CA ASN A 269 10.55 -14.18 10.95
C ASN A 269 11.81 -14.82 11.54
N GLY A 270 11.92 -16.15 11.56
CA GLY A 270 13.08 -16.84 12.09
C GLY A 270 14.40 -16.45 11.39
N ASN A 271 15.51 -16.53 12.12
CA ASN A 271 16.83 -16.20 11.58
C ASN A 271 17.12 -17.03 10.30
N PRO A 272 17.46 -16.40 9.15
CA PRO A 272 17.66 -17.09 7.87
C PRO A 272 18.71 -18.23 7.91
N SER A 273 19.65 -18.19 8.85
CA SER A 273 20.68 -19.23 9.01
C SER A 273 20.17 -20.45 9.78
N GLU A 274 19.26 -20.23 10.74
CA GLU A 274 18.77 -21.25 11.65
C GLU A 274 17.50 -21.92 11.11
N ARG A 275 16.55 -21.12 10.60
CA ARG A 275 15.24 -21.60 10.15
C ARG A 275 15.28 -22.67 9.07
N ARG A 276 16.37 -22.71 8.28
CA ARG A 276 16.62 -23.74 7.27
C ARG A 276 16.74 -25.16 7.84
N LYS A 277 16.98 -25.30 9.13
CA LYS A 277 17.18 -26.60 9.81
C LYS A 277 16.01 -27.00 10.70
N TRP A 278 15.06 -26.11 10.95
CA TRP A 278 13.99 -26.31 11.94
C TRP A 278 12.96 -27.35 11.51
N PHE A 279 12.51 -27.29 10.25
CA PHE A 279 11.49 -28.18 9.73
C PHE A 279 11.96 -28.83 8.42
N PRO A 280 12.66 -29.99 8.49
CA PRO A 280 13.22 -30.65 7.32
C PRO A 280 12.17 -31.40 6.49
N ASP A 281 11.06 -31.82 7.10
CA ASP A 281 9.94 -32.47 6.43
C ASP A 281 8.69 -31.60 6.53
N ILE A 282 8.21 -31.15 5.37
CA ILE A 282 7.02 -30.30 5.23
C ILE A 282 5.88 -31.03 4.50
N GLU A 283 6.09 -32.26 4.03
CA GLU A 283 5.09 -33.02 3.26
C GLU A 283 3.76 -33.18 4.03
N PRO A 284 3.73 -33.45 5.36
CA PRO A 284 2.47 -33.60 6.10
C PRO A 284 1.52 -32.40 6.00
N LEU A 285 2.02 -31.20 5.72
CA LEU A 285 1.18 -30.00 5.54
C LEU A 285 0.30 -30.07 4.28
N PHE A 286 0.70 -30.86 3.27
CA PHE A 286 0.00 -30.95 1.99
C PHE A 286 -1.06 -32.04 1.97
N LYS A 287 -0.88 -33.10 2.75
CA LYS A 287 -1.63 -34.35 2.62
C LYS A 287 -3.11 -34.25 2.97
N LEU A 288 -3.52 -33.18 3.66
CA LEU A 288 -4.93 -32.91 3.99
C LEU A 288 -5.66 -32.06 2.93
N LEU A 289 -4.95 -31.43 1.99
CA LEU A 289 -5.53 -30.45 1.05
C LEU A 289 -6.53 -31.07 0.07
N SER A 290 -6.31 -32.33 -0.32
CA SER A 290 -7.12 -33.06 -1.30
C SER A 290 -8.46 -33.60 -0.77
N TYR A 291 -8.72 -33.52 0.54
CA TYR A 291 -9.95 -34.08 1.12
C TYR A 291 -11.06 -33.03 1.22
N GLU A 292 -12.26 -33.37 0.75
CA GLU A 292 -13.45 -32.51 0.78
C GLU A 292 -13.89 -32.13 2.20
N ASN A 293 -13.85 -33.07 3.15
CA ASN A 293 -14.32 -32.85 4.53
C ASN A 293 -13.40 -31.97 5.39
N VAL A 294 -12.22 -31.60 4.88
CA VAL A 294 -11.32 -30.69 5.60
C VAL A 294 -11.86 -29.26 5.40
N PRO A 295 -12.16 -28.51 6.48
CA PRO A 295 -12.75 -27.19 6.37
C PRO A 295 -11.92 -26.22 5.49
N PRO A 296 -12.56 -25.38 4.65
CA PRO A 296 -11.86 -24.43 3.77
C PRO A 296 -10.89 -23.51 4.53
N TYR A 297 -11.26 -23.03 5.72
CA TYR A 297 -10.39 -22.17 6.53
C TYR A 297 -9.13 -22.91 7.05
N LEU A 298 -9.22 -24.23 7.30
CA LEU A 298 -8.07 -25.04 7.71
C LEU A 298 -7.15 -25.31 6.53
N LYS A 299 -7.69 -25.58 5.33
CA LYS A 299 -6.91 -25.60 4.08
C LYS A 299 -6.24 -24.25 3.83
N GLY A 300 -6.99 -23.18 4.08
CA GLY A 300 -6.52 -21.79 4.20
C GLY A 300 -5.21 -21.68 4.99
N ALA A 301 -5.28 -22.06 6.25
CA ALA A 301 -4.15 -22.03 7.18
C ALA A 301 -2.97 -22.91 6.74
N LEU A 302 -3.23 -24.13 6.24
CA LEU A 302 -2.18 -25.02 5.73
C LEU A 302 -1.39 -24.36 4.60
N ARG A 303 -2.07 -23.80 3.59
CA ARG A 303 -1.41 -23.12 2.47
C ARG A 303 -0.66 -21.85 2.90
N ASN A 304 -1.20 -21.08 3.84
CA ASN A 304 -0.50 -19.92 4.40
C ASN A 304 0.79 -20.32 5.13
N SER A 305 0.76 -21.39 5.93
CA SER A 305 1.98 -21.93 6.56
C SER A 305 2.98 -22.48 5.52
N ILE A 306 2.50 -23.17 4.48
CA ILE A 306 3.34 -23.66 3.38
C ILE A 306 4.01 -22.47 2.65
N THR A 307 3.29 -21.37 2.45
CA THR A 307 3.79 -20.17 1.78
C THR A 307 5.04 -19.61 2.47
N ALA A 308 5.10 -19.68 3.80
CA ALA A 308 6.28 -19.22 4.57
C ALA A 308 7.57 -19.97 4.19
N PHE A 309 7.47 -21.24 3.77
CA PHE A 309 8.63 -22.07 3.39
C PHE A 309 9.23 -21.70 2.03
N VAL A 310 8.47 -21.04 1.16
CA VAL A 310 8.89 -20.66 -0.21
C VAL A 310 10.17 -19.83 -0.20
N LYS A 311 10.27 -18.87 0.74
CA LYS A 311 11.41 -17.94 0.86
C LYS A 311 12.55 -18.46 1.75
N VAL A 312 12.46 -19.69 2.26
CA VAL A 312 13.47 -20.25 3.17
C VAL A 312 14.70 -20.74 2.42
N SER A 313 14.50 -21.51 1.34
CA SER A 313 15.58 -21.97 0.46
C SER A 313 15.04 -22.35 -0.93
N PRO A 314 15.88 -22.29 -1.99
CA PRO A 314 15.47 -22.75 -3.32
C PRO A 314 15.04 -24.22 -3.34
N GLN A 315 15.68 -25.07 -2.54
CA GLN A 315 15.32 -26.49 -2.45
C GLN A 315 13.93 -26.70 -1.87
N LEU A 316 13.57 -25.94 -0.82
CA LEU A 316 12.23 -25.99 -0.24
C LEU A 316 11.20 -25.43 -1.19
N LYS A 317 11.51 -24.35 -1.94
CA LYS A 317 10.64 -23.85 -3.01
C LYS A 317 10.31 -24.93 -4.03
N ASP A 318 11.32 -25.63 -4.54
CA ASP A 318 11.13 -26.69 -5.53
C ASP A 318 10.34 -27.88 -4.95
N ALA A 319 10.58 -28.23 -3.67
CA ALA A 319 9.80 -29.24 -2.97
C ALA A 319 8.33 -28.82 -2.78
N VAL A 320 8.06 -27.56 -2.42
CA VAL A 320 6.70 -27.01 -2.32
C VAL A 320 6.00 -27.09 -3.68
N TRP A 321 6.68 -26.77 -4.78
CA TRP A 321 6.11 -26.89 -6.12
C TRP A 321 5.73 -28.34 -6.45
N SER A 322 6.64 -29.30 -6.18
CA SER A 322 6.38 -30.73 -6.39
C SER A 322 5.21 -31.24 -5.56
N TYR A 323 5.11 -30.83 -4.29
CA TYR A 323 4.00 -31.25 -3.42
C TYR A 323 2.69 -30.56 -3.79
N LEU A 324 2.71 -29.31 -4.25
CA LEU A 324 1.53 -28.62 -4.75
C LEU A 324 0.96 -29.35 -5.98
N GLU A 325 1.82 -29.74 -6.93
CA GLU A 325 1.43 -30.53 -8.11
C GLU A 325 0.86 -31.91 -7.73
N GLN A 326 1.41 -32.54 -6.70
CA GLN A 326 1.01 -33.87 -6.23
C GLN A 326 -0.30 -33.86 -5.44
N TYR A 327 -0.52 -32.87 -4.56
CA TYR A 327 -1.58 -32.92 -3.55
C TYR A 327 -2.70 -31.89 -3.75
N ASP A 328 -2.46 -30.76 -4.41
CA ASP A 328 -3.38 -29.60 -4.39
C ASP A 328 -3.83 -29.12 -5.78
N LEU A 329 -3.03 -29.38 -6.83
CA LEU A 329 -3.32 -28.98 -8.22
C LEU A 329 -3.94 -30.08 -9.10
N PRO A 330 -4.49 -31.20 -8.58
CA PRO A 330 -4.49 -32.51 -9.25
C PRO A 330 -4.65 -32.46 -10.78
N VAL A 331 -3.48 -32.54 -11.42
CA VAL A 331 -3.10 -33.10 -12.72
C VAL A 331 -4.22 -33.28 -13.77
N VAL A 332 -4.18 -32.38 -14.77
CA VAL A 332 -4.05 -32.68 -16.21
C VAL A 332 -4.85 -33.88 -16.74
N THR A 333 -5.91 -33.57 -17.50
CA THR A 333 -6.50 -34.37 -18.59
C THR A 333 -6.36 -35.88 -18.50
N ALA A 334 -7.48 -36.58 -18.28
CA ALA A 334 -7.59 -37.98 -18.63
C ALA A 334 -6.98 -38.22 -20.03
N PRO A 335 -6.19 -39.29 -20.24
CA PRO A 335 -5.72 -39.64 -21.58
C PRO A 335 -6.93 -39.67 -22.53
N PRO A 336 -6.79 -39.17 -23.78
CA PRO A 336 -7.91 -39.09 -24.70
C PRO A 336 -8.50 -40.48 -24.90
N GLY A 337 -9.71 -40.71 -24.38
CA GLY A 337 -10.42 -41.98 -24.46
C GLY A 337 -11.03 -42.52 -23.16
N GLN A 338 -10.80 -41.93 -21.99
CA GLN A 338 -11.47 -42.33 -20.74
C GLN A 338 -12.31 -41.18 -20.14
N HIS A 339 -13.62 -41.19 -20.43
CA HIS A 339 -14.59 -40.42 -19.66
C HIS A 339 -14.76 -41.09 -18.29
N VAL A 340 -14.04 -40.60 -17.28
CA VAL A 340 -14.39 -40.93 -15.89
C VAL A 340 -15.38 -39.85 -15.43
N ALA A 341 -16.62 -40.25 -15.19
CA ALA A 341 -17.72 -39.39 -14.74
C ALA A 341 -17.66 -39.09 -13.22
N THR A 342 -16.48 -39.09 -12.61
CA THR A 342 -16.28 -38.68 -11.21
C THR A 342 -15.93 -37.19 -11.20
N GLN A 343 -16.74 -36.39 -10.51
CA GLN A 343 -16.40 -34.99 -10.19
C GLN A 343 -15.03 -34.99 -9.50
N VAL A 344 -14.04 -34.34 -10.13
CA VAL A 344 -12.71 -34.17 -9.55
C VAL A 344 -12.79 -33.03 -8.56
N TYR A 345 -12.38 -33.28 -7.32
CA TYR A 345 -12.25 -32.25 -6.30
C TYR A 345 -11.02 -31.39 -6.62
N ASP A 346 -11.24 -30.26 -7.31
CA ASP A 346 -10.20 -29.29 -7.66
C ASP A 346 -10.50 -27.91 -7.04
N MET A 347 -9.60 -26.95 -7.23
CA MET A 347 -9.79 -25.58 -6.72
C MET A 347 -11.02 -24.87 -7.31
N ARG A 348 -11.54 -25.29 -8.49
CA ARG A 348 -12.79 -24.73 -9.05
C ARG A 348 -14.00 -25.26 -8.30
N PHE A 349 -14.00 -26.54 -7.95
CA PHE A 349 -15.03 -27.14 -7.12
C PHE A 349 -15.03 -26.54 -5.72
N GLU A 350 -13.86 -26.42 -5.08
CA GLU A 350 -13.71 -25.75 -3.77
C GLU A 350 -14.31 -24.34 -3.81
N LEU A 351 -13.92 -23.51 -4.79
CA LEU A 351 -14.39 -22.13 -4.94
C LEU A 351 -15.91 -22.03 -5.16
N ASN A 352 -16.45 -22.82 -6.09
CA ASN A 352 -17.83 -22.63 -6.57
C ASN A 352 -18.87 -23.45 -5.80
N GLU A 353 -18.51 -24.60 -5.25
CA GLU A 353 -19.45 -25.48 -4.54
C GLU A 353 -19.28 -25.47 -3.03
N VAL A 354 -18.07 -25.22 -2.51
CA VAL A 354 -17.80 -25.25 -1.06
C VAL A 354 -17.80 -23.83 -0.49
N GLU A 355 -16.92 -22.97 -0.97
CA GLU A 355 -16.72 -21.61 -0.46
C GLU A 355 -17.89 -20.68 -0.81
N ALA A 356 -18.37 -20.72 -2.06
CA ALA A 356 -19.48 -19.88 -2.49
C ALA A 356 -20.79 -20.14 -1.71
N ARG A 357 -21.02 -21.37 -1.21
CA ARG A 357 -22.18 -21.68 -0.35
C ARG A 357 -22.05 -21.08 1.05
N ARG A 358 -20.82 -20.90 1.52
CA ARG A 358 -20.49 -20.31 2.82
C ARG A 358 -20.30 -18.79 2.74
N GLU A 359 -20.22 -18.23 1.53
CA GLU A 359 -19.90 -16.82 1.29
C GLU A 359 -18.56 -16.41 1.91
N SER A 360 -17.64 -17.37 2.09
CA SER A 360 -16.32 -17.16 2.69
C SER A 360 -15.27 -17.92 1.89
N TYR A 361 -14.17 -17.25 1.54
CA TYR A 361 -13.19 -17.68 0.53
C TYR A 361 -11.74 -17.90 1.02
N PRO A 362 -11.49 -18.41 2.25
CA PRO A 362 -10.14 -18.50 2.82
C PRO A 362 -9.20 -19.49 2.11
N SER A 363 -9.75 -20.55 1.53
CA SER A 363 -9.04 -21.60 0.77
C SER A 363 -8.57 -21.07 -0.58
N THR A 364 -9.43 -20.33 -1.30
CA THR A 364 -9.05 -19.69 -2.57
C THR A 364 -8.02 -18.58 -2.35
N ILE A 365 -8.22 -17.71 -1.36
CA ILE A 365 -7.28 -16.61 -1.07
C ILE A 365 -5.88 -17.18 -0.75
N SER A 366 -5.79 -18.19 0.11
CA SER A 366 -4.50 -18.78 0.48
C SER A 366 -3.82 -19.51 -0.69
N PHE A 367 -4.60 -20.14 -1.57
CA PHE A 367 -4.09 -20.77 -2.79
C PHE A 367 -3.46 -19.72 -3.72
N LEU A 368 -4.15 -18.60 -3.95
CA LEU A 368 -3.61 -17.50 -4.75
C LEU A 368 -2.32 -16.93 -4.15
N ASN A 369 -2.29 -16.71 -2.84
CA ASN A 369 -1.10 -16.21 -2.14
C ASN A 369 0.09 -17.17 -2.28
N LEU A 370 -0.15 -18.48 -2.14
CA LEU A 370 0.89 -19.51 -2.31
C LEU A 370 1.45 -19.54 -3.73
N VAL A 371 0.57 -19.55 -4.74
CA VAL A 371 0.97 -19.53 -6.15
C VAL A 371 1.74 -18.24 -6.45
N ASN A 372 1.25 -17.08 -6.00
CA ASN A 372 1.92 -15.80 -6.22
C ASN A 372 3.32 -15.79 -5.62
N ALA A 373 3.50 -16.30 -4.41
CA ALA A 373 4.81 -16.43 -3.78
C ALA A 373 5.74 -17.35 -4.57
N LEU A 374 5.24 -18.47 -5.10
CA LEU A 374 6.03 -19.42 -5.89
C LEU A 374 6.47 -18.83 -7.24
N ILE A 375 5.56 -18.15 -7.94
CA ILE A 375 5.87 -17.49 -9.22
C ILE A 375 6.84 -16.33 -9.01
N ALA A 376 6.68 -15.52 -7.96
CA ALA A 376 7.57 -14.39 -7.67
C ALA A 376 9.03 -14.81 -7.46
N GLU A 377 9.26 -16.00 -6.90
CA GLU A 377 10.58 -16.58 -6.66
C GLU A 377 11.09 -17.45 -7.85
N GLU A 378 10.43 -17.35 -9.00
CA GLU A 378 10.82 -18.10 -10.18
C GLU A 378 12.01 -17.47 -10.90
N ARG A 379 13.08 -18.26 -11.05
CA ARG A 379 14.33 -17.80 -11.68
C ARG A 379 14.32 -17.99 -13.19
N ASN A 380 13.61 -19.01 -13.68
CA ASN A 380 13.55 -19.30 -15.10
C ASN A 380 12.37 -18.58 -15.76
N ILE A 381 12.63 -17.38 -16.28
CA ILE A 381 11.64 -16.52 -16.94
C ILE A 381 11.56 -16.82 -18.46
N SER A 382 12.34 -17.79 -18.96
CA SER A 382 12.46 -18.04 -20.41
C SER A 382 11.16 -18.52 -21.07
N ASP A 383 10.32 -19.23 -20.32
CA ASP A 383 9.02 -19.73 -20.80
C ASP A 383 7.91 -18.65 -20.78
N LYS A 384 8.21 -17.46 -20.24
CA LYS A 384 7.31 -16.32 -20.10
C LYS A 384 5.97 -16.67 -19.42
N GLY A 385 6.00 -17.61 -18.48
CA GLY A 385 4.84 -18.03 -17.70
C GLY A 385 3.90 -19.00 -18.42
N ARG A 386 4.30 -19.57 -19.57
CA ARG A 386 3.49 -20.57 -20.29
C ARG A 386 3.12 -21.77 -19.41
N ARG A 387 4.06 -22.25 -18.59
CA ARG A 387 3.81 -23.35 -17.65
C ARG A 387 2.71 -23.04 -16.63
N PHE A 388 2.44 -21.76 -16.38
CA PHE A 388 1.44 -21.29 -15.44
C PHE A 388 0.14 -20.84 -16.11
N MET A 389 -0.03 -21.04 -17.42
CA MET A 389 -1.22 -20.58 -18.16
C MET A 389 -2.53 -21.15 -17.56
N GLY A 390 -2.53 -22.40 -17.13
CA GLY A 390 -3.70 -23.00 -16.47
C GLY A 390 -4.09 -22.28 -15.17
N ILE A 391 -3.09 -21.90 -14.38
CA ILE A 391 -3.30 -21.15 -13.14
C ILE A 391 -3.74 -19.72 -13.46
N PHE A 392 -3.08 -19.04 -14.40
CA PHE A 392 -3.47 -17.71 -14.84
C PHE A 392 -4.94 -17.65 -15.29
N LYS A 393 -5.40 -18.64 -16.08
CA LYS A 393 -6.81 -18.73 -16.49
C LYS A 393 -7.75 -18.93 -15.31
N PHE A 394 -7.40 -19.76 -14.34
CA PHE A 394 -8.18 -19.88 -13.12
C PHE A 394 -8.30 -18.55 -12.38
N VAL A 395 -7.18 -17.82 -12.18
CA VAL A 395 -7.19 -16.50 -11.53
C VAL A 395 -8.04 -15.50 -12.33
N TYR A 396 -7.85 -15.44 -13.64
CA TYR A 396 -8.50 -14.47 -14.53
C TYR A 396 -9.99 -14.77 -14.77
N GLU A 397 -10.35 -15.99 -15.13
CA GLU A 397 -11.71 -16.38 -15.56
C GLU A 397 -12.59 -16.82 -14.39
N ASP A 398 -12.08 -17.65 -13.49
CA ASP A 398 -12.89 -18.32 -12.46
C ASP A 398 -12.96 -17.51 -11.15
N VAL A 399 -11.86 -16.82 -10.78
CA VAL A 399 -11.78 -16.04 -9.54
C VAL A 399 -12.09 -14.57 -9.77
N PHE A 400 -11.24 -13.85 -10.51
CA PHE A 400 -11.35 -12.40 -10.68
C PHE A 400 -12.54 -12.00 -11.55
N GLY A 401 -12.85 -12.75 -12.60
CA GLY A 401 -13.99 -12.43 -13.46
C GLY A 401 -15.32 -12.28 -12.69
N PRO A 402 -15.70 -13.28 -11.86
CA PRO A 402 -16.92 -13.26 -11.05
C PRO A 402 -16.79 -12.54 -9.71
N PHE A 403 -15.60 -12.10 -9.28
CA PHE A 403 -15.37 -11.57 -7.93
C PHE A 403 -16.38 -10.46 -7.53
N PRO A 404 -16.72 -9.48 -8.39
CA PRO A 404 -17.64 -8.41 -7.97
C PRO A 404 -19.08 -8.90 -7.75
N GLN A 405 -19.46 -10.04 -8.35
CA GLN A 405 -20.80 -10.62 -8.27
C GLN A 405 -20.94 -11.68 -7.17
N ARG A 406 -19.84 -12.09 -6.54
CA ARG A 406 -19.87 -13.06 -5.43
C ARG A 406 -20.46 -12.42 -4.17
N ALA A 407 -21.12 -13.25 -3.35
CA ALA A 407 -21.58 -12.88 -2.02
C ALA A 407 -20.44 -13.10 -1.01
N TYR A 408 -20.26 -12.16 -0.10
CA TYR A 408 -19.18 -12.18 0.89
C TYR A 408 -19.77 -11.96 2.28
N ALA A 409 -19.54 -12.90 3.19
CA ALA A 409 -19.92 -12.81 4.59
C ALA A 409 -19.12 -11.71 5.31
N ASP A 410 -17.82 -11.58 5.00
CA ASP A 410 -16.96 -10.50 5.45
C ASP A 410 -16.49 -9.64 4.25
N PRO A 411 -16.79 -8.33 4.22
CA PRO A 411 -16.26 -7.42 3.21
C PRO A 411 -14.73 -7.38 3.12
N ARG A 412 -13.98 -7.74 4.18
CA ARG A 412 -12.51 -7.85 4.13
C ARG A 412 -12.07 -8.92 3.15
N GLU A 413 -12.67 -10.11 3.19
CA GLU A 413 -12.33 -11.22 2.30
C GLU A 413 -12.55 -10.87 0.82
N LYS A 414 -13.55 -10.02 0.51
CA LYS A 414 -13.74 -9.49 -0.84
C LYS A 414 -12.49 -8.79 -1.35
N TRP A 415 -11.91 -7.91 -0.52
CA TRP A 415 -10.75 -7.12 -0.91
C TRP A 415 -9.45 -7.93 -0.83
N GLU A 416 -9.34 -8.90 0.08
CA GLU A 416 -8.22 -9.86 0.10
C GLU A 416 -8.19 -10.71 -1.18
N LEU A 417 -9.35 -11.22 -1.61
CA LEU A 417 -9.46 -11.98 -2.86
C LEU A 417 -9.11 -11.12 -4.07
N ALA A 418 -9.63 -9.89 -4.13
CA ALA A 418 -9.31 -8.95 -5.21
C ALA A 418 -7.81 -8.61 -5.23
N LEU A 419 -7.20 -8.34 -4.08
CA LEU A 419 -5.78 -8.07 -3.96
C LEU A 419 -4.92 -9.22 -4.46
N ALA A 420 -5.21 -10.45 -4.03
CA ALA A 420 -4.43 -11.62 -4.47
C ALA A 420 -4.48 -11.80 -6.00
N CYS A 421 -5.61 -11.52 -6.65
CA CYS A 421 -5.72 -11.49 -8.11
C CYS A 421 -4.96 -10.31 -8.75
N LEU A 422 -5.07 -9.11 -8.19
CA LEU A 422 -4.39 -7.93 -8.71
C LEU A 422 -2.87 -8.07 -8.60
N GLU A 423 -2.36 -8.61 -7.49
CA GLU A 423 -0.94 -8.94 -7.31
C GLU A 423 -0.47 -9.95 -8.36
N HIS A 424 -1.29 -10.95 -8.67
CA HIS A 424 -1.01 -11.92 -9.73
C HIS A 424 -0.85 -11.23 -11.09
N PHE A 425 -1.79 -10.37 -11.46
CA PHE A 425 -1.77 -9.63 -12.73
C PHE A 425 -0.59 -8.66 -12.81
N HIS A 426 -0.37 -7.89 -11.75
CA HIS A 426 0.74 -6.96 -11.65
C HIS A 426 2.09 -7.67 -11.78
N MET A 427 2.26 -8.80 -11.09
CA MET A 427 3.45 -9.64 -11.19
C MET A 427 3.66 -10.16 -12.61
N VAL A 428 2.62 -10.71 -13.26
CA VAL A 428 2.67 -11.18 -14.65
C VAL A 428 3.10 -10.06 -15.62
N LEU A 429 2.59 -8.84 -15.45
CA LEU A 429 2.95 -7.68 -16.27
C LEU A 429 4.37 -7.16 -16.02
N ARG A 430 4.90 -7.29 -14.79
CA ARG A 430 6.26 -6.85 -14.46
C ARG A 430 7.33 -7.87 -14.81
N MET A 431 7.06 -9.16 -14.61
CA MET A 431 8.05 -10.22 -14.79
C MET A 431 8.26 -10.60 -16.26
N TYR A 432 7.22 -10.55 -17.08
CA TYR A 432 7.25 -11.05 -18.45
C TYR A 432 7.20 -9.92 -19.47
N ASP A 433 8.13 -9.97 -20.42
CA ASP A 433 8.19 -9.04 -21.55
C ASP A 433 7.66 -9.69 -22.84
N ILE A 434 7.11 -8.87 -23.73
CA ILE A 434 6.53 -9.32 -25.01
C ILE A 434 7.54 -9.02 -26.12
N LYS A 435 8.01 -10.06 -26.80
CA LYS A 435 8.96 -9.97 -27.92
C LYS A 435 8.25 -10.15 -29.26
N ASP A 436 8.88 -9.66 -30.33
CA ASP A 436 8.36 -9.77 -31.71
C ASP A 436 7.93 -11.20 -32.08
N ASP A 437 8.75 -12.22 -31.76
CA ASP A 437 8.43 -13.64 -32.03
C ASP A 437 7.12 -14.09 -31.38
N ASP A 438 6.80 -13.58 -30.18
CA ASP A 438 5.55 -13.90 -29.49
C ASP A 438 4.36 -13.28 -30.21
N ILE A 439 4.54 -12.06 -30.73
CA ILE A 439 3.53 -11.32 -31.49
C ILE A 439 3.23 -12.07 -32.80
N TYR A 440 4.26 -12.50 -33.53
CA TYR A 440 4.12 -13.32 -34.74
C TYR A 440 3.42 -14.65 -34.45
N ALA A 441 3.78 -15.33 -33.35
CA ALA A 441 3.12 -16.57 -32.96
C ALA A 441 1.63 -16.34 -32.65
N ALA A 442 1.30 -15.29 -31.89
CA ALA A 442 -0.08 -14.95 -31.56
C ALA A 442 -0.92 -14.58 -32.80
N PHE A 443 -0.34 -13.85 -33.75
CA PHE A 443 -1.01 -13.49 -35.00
C PHE A 443 -1.38 -14.75 -35.81
N ASN A 444 -0.46 -15.69 -35.96
CA ASN A 444 -0.68 -16.91 -36.72
C ASN A 444 -1.67 -17.90 -36.06
N THR A 445 -1.90 -17.78 -34.75
CA THR A 445 -2.83 -18.65 -34.01
C THR A 445 -4.27 -18.10 -34.02
N SER A 446 -4.51 -16.91 -34.60
CA SER A 446 -5.83 -16.27 -34.66
C SER A 446 -6.74 -16.74 -35.82
N GLY A 447 -6.28 -17.70 -36.64
CA GLY A 447 -7.10 -18.37 -37.66
C GLY A 447 -8.12 -19.36 -37.06
N PRO A 448 -9.17 -19.75 -37.80
CA PRO A 448 -10.19 -20.67 -37.31
C PRO A 448 -9.62 -22.11 -37.28
N SER A 449 -8.98 -22.49 -36.17
CA SER A 449 -8.57 -23.87 -35.93
C SER A 449 -9.07 -24.40 -34.59
N THR A 450 -9.61 -25.61 -34.68
CA THR A 450 -10.21 -26.49 -33.69
C THR A 450 -9.51 -26.56 -32.34
N SER A 451 -10.33 -26.45 -31.29
CA SER A 451 -10.19 -26.87 -29.89
C SER A 451 -8.93 -27.66 -29.50
N ASN A 452 -8.22 -27.11 -28.51
CA ASN A 452 -7.26 -27.73 -27.58
C ASN A 452 -5.75 -27.62 -27.89
N ALA A 453 -5.32 -27.28 -29.11
CA ALA A 453 -3.90 -27.02 -29.41
C ALA A 453 -3.42 -25.58 -29.07
N SER A 454 -4.31 -24.73 -28.52
CA SER A 454 -4.10 -23.29 -28.37
C SER A 454 -3.48 -22.84 -27.04
N VAL A 455 -3.62 -23.62 -25.96
CA VAL A 455 -3.25 -23.17 -24.60
C VAL A 455 -1.72 -23.13 -24.40
N GLU A 456 -0.97 -24.09 -24.97
CA GLU A 456 0.51 -24.16 -24.88
C GLU A 456 1.24 -23.01 -25.60
N LYS A 457 0.53 -22.29 -26.49
CA LYS A 457 1.06 -21.14 -27.23
C LYS A 457 0.65 -19.78 -26.65
N GLN A 458 -0.30 -19.75 -25.72
CA GLN A 458 -0.76 -18.51 -25.11
C GLN A 458 0.24 -17.99 -24.08
N LEU A 459 0.31 -16.67 -23.93
CA LEU A 459 1.14 -15.99 -22.95
C LEU A 459 0.27 -15.24 -21.96
N PRO A 460 0.41 -15.44 -20.63
CA PRO A 460 -0.43 -14.77 -19.64
C PRO A 460 -0.45 -13.25 -19.80
N VAL A 461 0.75 -12.66 -19.97
CA VAL A 461 0.94 -11.22 -20.16
C VAL A 461 0.20 -10.69 -21.39
N LEU A 462 0.21 -11.44 -22.50
CA LEU A 462 -0.42 -11.03 -23.75
C LEU A 462 -1.94 -11.14 -23.67
N GLU A 463 -2.47 -12.19 -23.03
CA GLU A 463 -3.92 -12.35 -22.84
C GLU A 463 -4.50 -11.26 -21.94
N LEU A 464 -3.76 -10.86 -20.89
CA LEU A 464 -4.18 -9.74 -20.04
C LEU A 464 -4.18 -8.40 -20.79
N VAL A 465 -3.13 -8.08 -21.56
CA VAL A 465 -3.08 -6.83 -22.34
C VAL A 465 -4.19 -6.81 -23.41
N LYS A 466 -4.45 -7.94 -24.08
CA LYS A 466 -5.56 -8.11 -25.02
C LYS A 466 -6.93 -7.89 -24.39
N ASP A 467 -7.13 -8.32 -23.14
CA ASP A 467 -8.39 -8.05 -22.40
C ASP A 467 -8.62 -6.55 -22.27
N PHE A 468 -7.59 -5.80 -21.87
CA PHE A 468 -7.66 -4.34 -21.74
C PHE A 468 -7.93 -3.65 -23.07
N MET A 469 -7.25 -4.06 -24.14
CA MET A 469 -7.40 -3.50 -25.49
C MET A 469 -8.75 -3.82 -26.18
N CYS A 470 -9.60 -4.62 -25.55
CA CYS A 470 -10.97 -4.90 -25.98
C CYS A 470 -12.02 -4.51 -24.92
N GLY A 471 -11.62 -3.92 -23.79
CA GLY A 471 -12.53 -3.58 -22.70
C GLY A 471 -13.28 -4.79 -22.10
N LYS A 472 -12.59 -5.93 -21.96
CA LYS A 472 -13.18 -7.19 -21.47
C LYS A 472 -13.23 -7.25 -19.93
N VAL A 473 -13.16 -8.44 -19.36
CA VAL A 473 -13.57 -8.71 -17.97
C VAL A 473 -12.58 -8.11 -16.97
N ALA A 474 -11.27 -8.29 -17.18
CA ALA A 474 -10.28 -7.73 -16.25
C ALA A 474 -10.29 -6.20 -16.29
N PHE A 475 -10.31 -5.60 -17.48
CA PHE A 475 -10.47 -4.15 -17.65
C PHE A 475 -11.71 -3.64 -16.92
N ARG A 476 -12.87 -4.24 -17.15
CA ARG A 476 -14.13 -3.79 -16.55
C ARG A 476 -14.07 -3.88 -15.02
N ASN A 477 -13.57 -4.99 -14.48
CA ASN A 477 -13.52 -5.20 -13.03
C ASN A 477 -12.51 -4.25 -12.35
N ILE A 478 -11.33 -4.05 -12.95
CA ILE A 478 -10.32 -3.09 -12.45
C ILE A 478 -10.84 -1.65 -12.58
N MET A 479 -11.47 -1.30 -13.71
CA MET A 479 -12.12 0.00 -13.86
C MET A 479 -13.23 0.22 -12.82
N ASN A 480 -14.00 -0.81 -12.46
CA ASN A 480 -15.03 -0.67 -11.43
C ASN A 480 -14.44 -0.33 -10.05
N ILE A 481 -13.24 -0.83 -9.73
CA ILE A 481 -12.52 -0.46 -8.50
C ILE A 481 -12.13 1.02 -8.55
N ILE A 482 -11.57 1.49 -9.67
CA ILE A 482 -11.16 2.89 -9.86
C ILE A 482 -12.37 3.84 -9.87
N LEU A 483 -13.49 3.44 -10.51
CA LEU A 483 -14.72 4.21 -10.61
C LEU A 483 -15.46 4.39 -9.28
N MET A 484 -15.04 3.73 -8.19
CA MET A 484 -15.50 4.05 -6.84
C MET A 484 -15.18 5.51 -6.47
N GLY A 485 -14.08 6.04 -7.03
CA GLY A 485 -13.65 7.43 -6.85
C GLY A 485 -12.87 7.69 -5.57
N VAL A 486 -12.10 8.77 -5.59
CA VAL A 486 -11.18 9.14 -4.50
C VAL A 486 -11.91 9.50 -3.20
N ASP A 487 -13.06 10.17 -3.28
CA ASP A 487 -13.82 10.58 -2.09
C ASP A 487 -14.39 9.37 -1.33
N THR A 488 -14.89 8.37 -2.07
CA THR A 488 -15.32 7.09 -1.50
C THR A 488 -14.13 6.38 -0.87
N LEU A 489 -12.98 6.33 -1.56
CA LEU A 489 -11.78 5.70 -1.02
C LEU A 489 -11.34 6.33 0.31
N ILE A 490 -11.33 7.67 0.40
CA ILE A 490 -10.99 8.40 1.64
C ILE A 490 -11.96 8.03 2.77
N ASN A 491 -13.26 8.01 2.49
CA ASN A 491 -14.27 7.64 3.49
C ASN A 491 -14.11 6.18 3.96
N GLU A 492 -13.91 5.24 3.04
CA GLU A 492 -13.73 3.83 3.37
C GLU A 492 -12.40 3.58 4.10
N ARG A 493 -11.32 4.26 3.70
CA ARG A 493 -9.99 4.20 4.34
C ARG A 493 -10.00 4.63 5.80
N THR A 494 -10.89 5.55 6.17
CA THR A 494 -11.01 6.07 7.54
C THR A 494 -12.05 5.31 8.36
N THR A 495 -13.22 5.02 7.79
CA THR A 495 -14.36 4.47 8.52
C THR A 495 -14.42 2.94 8.56
N GLN A 496 -13.80 2.25 7.60
CA GLN A 496 -13.91 0.80 7.47
C GLN A 496 -12.59 0.10 7.76
N THR A 497 -12.69 -1.09 8.33
CA THR A 497 -11.51 -1.88 8.69
C THR A 497 -10.84 -2.56 7.48
N TYR A 498 -11.56 -2.76 6.38
CA TYR A 498 -10.98 -3.19 5.10
C TYR A 498 -10.42 -2.02 4.29
N GLY A 499 -10.50 -0.78 4.77
CA GLY A 499 -10.14 0.42 4.03
C GLY A 499 -8.71 0.39 3.48
N ILE A 500 -7.75 -0.13 4.25
CA ILE A 500 -6.34 -0.30 3.84
C ILE A 500 -6.21 -1.33 2.70
N LEU A 501 -7.03 -2.38 2.70
CA LEU A 501 -7.03 -3.39 1.63
C LEU A 501 -7.57 -2.78 0.33
N LEU A 502 -8.64 -1.99 0.41
CA LEU A 502 -9.20 -1.26 -0.71
C LEU A 502 -8.21 -0.23 -1.28
N GLU A 503 -7.53 0.54 -0.42
CA GLU A 503 -6.45 1.47 -0.82
C GLU A 503 -5.37 0.77 -1.64
N LYS A 504 -4.87 -0.39 -1.16
CA LYS A 504 -3.91 -1.21 -1.91
C LYS A 504 -4.48 -1.73 -3.23
N ALA A 505 -5.76 -2.09 -3.27
CA ALA A 505 -6.41 -2.59 -4.49
C ALA A 505 -6.52 -1.49 -5.55
N VAL A 506 -6.84 -0.26 -5.14
CA VAL A 506 -6.82 0.92 -6.02
C VAL A 506 -5.41 1.20 -6.52
N HIS A 507 -4.41 1.17 -5.63
CA HIS A 507 -3.01 1.39 -6.01
C HIS A 507 -2.54 0.38 -7.09
N LEU A 508 -2.70 -0.93 -6.84
CA LEU A 508 -2.34 -1.96 -7.82
C LEU A 508 -3.13 -1.84 -9.12
N SER A 509 -4.41 -1.45 -9.05
CA SER A 509 -5.24 -1.21 -10.23
C SER A 509 -4.65 -0.10 -11.12
N LEU A 510 -4.20 1.01 -10.52
CA LEU A 510 -3.57 2.10 -11.23
C LEU A 510 -2.21 1.70 -11.83
N GLU A 511 -1.37 0.95 -11.09
CA GLU A 511 -0.09 0.43 -11.60
C GLU A 511 -0.29 -0.51 -12.79
N ILE A 512 -1.28 -1.41 -12.72
CA ILE A 512 -1.64 -2.30 -13.83
C ILE A 512 -2.03 -1.48 -15.07
N PHE A 513 -2.81 -0.41 -14.91
CA PHE A 513 -3.17 0.47 -16.03
C PHE A 513 -1.93 1.11 -16.68
N ILE A 514 -0.98 1.59 -15.88
CA ILE A 514 0.28 2.15 -16.40
C ILE A 514 1.06 1.09 -17.18
N LEU A 515 1.25 -0.11 -16.60
CA LEU A 515 2.00 -1.20 -17.25
C LEU A 515 1.35 -1.65 -18.57
N VAL A 516 0.01 -1.65 -18.64
CA VAL A 516 -0.71 -1.97 -19.88
C VAL A 516 -0.54 -0.84 -20.90
N MET A 517 -0.73 0.41 -20.49
CA MET A 517 -0.54 1.58 -21.35
C MET A 517 0.90 1.66 -21.89
N GLU A 518 1.92 1.21 -21.18
CA GLU A 518 3.29 1.20 -21.72
C GLU A 518 3.47 0.27 -22.95
N ARG A 519 2.55 -0.69 -23.15
CA ARG A 519 2.67 -1.76 -24.16
C ARG A 519 1.59 -1.73 -25.24
N ASP A 520 0.42 -1.18 -24.93
CA ASP A 520 -0.78 -1.27 -25.76
C ASP A 520 -0.65 -0.65 -27.16
N LEU A 521 0.01 0.51 -27.30
CA LEU A 521 0.13 1.21 -28.59
C LEU A 521 0.81 0.32 -29.65
N VAL A 522 1.96 -0.26 -29.29
CA VAL A 522 2.75 -1.11 -30.18
C VAL A 522 1.96 -2.36 -30.57
N LEU A 523 1.25 -2.96 -29.61
CA LEU A 523 0.46 -4.16 -29.86
C LEU A 523 -0.81 -3.87 -30.67
N ALA A 524 -1.45 -2.72 -30.44
CA ALA A 524 -2.64 -2.30 -31.19
C ALA A 524 -2.31 -2.12 -32.66
N ASP A 525 -1.15 -1.55 -32.97
CA ASP A 525 -0.67 -1.39 -34.34
C ASP A 525 -0.54 -2.72 -35.07
N VAL A 526 -0.05 -3.76 -34.39
CA VAL A 526 0.14 -5.10 -34.99
C VAL A 526 -1.17 -5.88 -35.10
N PHE A 527 -2.04 -5.82 -34.11
CA PHE A 527 -3.28 -6.62 -34.07
C PHE A 527 -4.52 -5.87 -34.59
N ARG A 528 -4.36 -4.78 -35.35
CA ARG A 528 -5.49 -4.12 -36.03
C ARG A 528 -6.22 -5.10 -36.97
N PRO A 529 -7.56 -4.99 -37.10
CA PRO A 529 -8.45 -4.02 -36.45
C PRO A 529 -9.07 -4.50 -35.12
N LEU A 530 -8.70 -5.68 -34.63
CA LEU A 530 -9.42 -6.34 -33.53
C LEU A 530 -9.18 -5.68 -32.16
N TYR A 531 -8.03 -5.05 -31.98
CA TYR A 531 -7.61 -4.44 -30.73
C TYR A 531 -7.34 -2.95 -30.91
N GLN A 532 -7.73 -2.16 -29.90
CA GLN A 532 -7.57 -0.71 -29.90
C GLN A 532 -6.65 -0.27 -28.75
N PRO A 533 -5.91 0.83 -28.92
CA PRO A 533 -5.20 1.46 -27.80
C PRO A 533 -6.16 1.86 -26.68
N LEU A 534 -5.68 1.85 -25.43
CA LEU A 534 -6.49 2.09 -24.24
C LEU A 534 -7.10 3.49 -24.25
N GLU A 535 -6.42 4.51 -24.80
CA GLU A 535 -7.00 5.84 -24.86
C GLU A 535 -8.31 5.89 -25.67
N ILE A 536 -8.46 5.03 -26.69
CA ILE A 536 -9.70 4.96 -27.50
C ILE A 536 -10.81 4.31 -26.67
N ILE A 537 -10.48 3.26 -25.93
CA ILE A 537 -11.44 2.52 -25.09
C ILE A 537 -11.93 3.39 -23.95
N LEU A 538 -11.01 4.07 -23.26
CA LEU A 538 -11.33 5.01 -22.18
C LEU A 538 -12.13 6.21 -22.68
N SER A 539 -11.85 6.68 -23.90
CA SER A 539 -12.60 7.81 -24.50
C SER A 539 -14.06 7.47 -24.82
N GLN A 540 -14.47 6.19 -24.80
CA GLN A 540 -15.88 5.82 -24.93
C GLN A 540 -16.72 6.27 -23.73
N ASN A 541 -16.09 6.44 -22.56
CA ASN A 541 -16.73 6.95 -21.36
C ASN A 541 -15.77 7.91 -20.63
N HIS A 542 -15.94 9.21 -20.87
CA HIS A 542 -15.09 10.26 -20.31
C HIS A 542 -14.96 10.21 -18.77
N ARG A 543 -15.96 9.69 -18.06
CA ARG A 543 -15.90 9.52 -16.60
C ARG A 543 -14.75 8.61 -16.17
N GLN A 544 -14.40 7.61 -16.97
CA GLN A 544 -13.26 6.73 -16.69
C GLN A 544 -11.95 7.51 -16.66
N ILE A 545 -11.73 8.41 -17.63
CA ILE A 545 -10.56 9.28 -17.67
C ILE A 545 -10.54 10.18 -16.44
N ILE A 546 -11.66 10.83 -16.12
CA ILE A 546 -11.76 11.76 -14.99
C ILE A 546 -11.43 11.08 -13.67
N SER A 547 -11.97 9.88 -13.43
CA SER A 547 -11.73 9.14 -12.19
C SER A 547 -10.25 8.85 -11.95
N PHE A 548 -9.45 8.59 -12.99
CA PHE A 548 -7.99 8.47 -12.85
C PHE A 548 -7.34 9.75 -12.36
N LEU A 549 -7.73 10.89 -12.93
CA LEU A 549 -7.13 12.19 -12.65
C LEU A 549 -7.46 12.67 -11.23
N GLU A 550 -8.67 12.40 -10.76
CA GLU A 550 -9.12 12.80 -9.41
C GLU A 550 -8.31 12.15 -8.28
N PHE A 551 -7.67 10.99 -8.51
CA PHE A 551 -6.80 10.35 -7.51
C PHE A 551 -5.55 11.15 -7.17
N VAL A 552 -5.26 12.25 -7.88
CA VAL A 552 -4.19 13.19 -7.47
C VAL A 552 -4.48 13.83 -6.11
N ARG A 553 -5.76 13.88 -5.71
CA ARG A 553 -6.22 14.38 -4.40
C ARG A 553 -5.91 13.43 -3.23
N TYR A 554 -5.49 12.20 -3.48
CA TYR A 554 -5.34 11.18 -2.43
C TYR A 554 -4.03 11.33 -1.66
N ASP A 555 -4.08 11.82 -0.44
CA ASP A 555 -2.91 12.17 0.38
C ASP A 555 -2.38 11.04 1.27
N TYR A 556 -3.22 10.08 1.68
CA TYR A 556 -2.81 8.98 2.57
C TYR A 556 -1.70 8.08 2.00
N LEU A 557 -1.67 7.87 0.68
CA LEU A 557 -0.66 7.05 0.00
C LEU A 557 -0.11 7.77 -1.25
N PRO A 558 1.08 8.39 -1.17
CA PRO A 558 1.66 9.17 -2.27
C PRO A 558 1.78 8.43 -3.60
N GLN A 559 1.94 7.10 -3.56
CA GLN A 559 2.05 6.25 -4.74
C GLN A 559 0.78 6.28 -5.61
N ILE A 560 -0.40 6.48 -5.01
CA ILE A 560 -1.66 6.67 -5.76
C ILE A 560 -1.62 8.01 -6.53
N GLN A 561 -1.12 9.08 -5.92
CA GLN A 561 -0.94 10.37 -6.61
C GLN A 561 0.07 10.24 -7.75
N GLN A 562 1.21 9.57 -7.50
CA GLN A 562 2.22 9.30 -8.52
C GLN A 562 1.60 8.58 -9.73
N CYS A 563 0.78 7.55 -9.48
CA CYS A 563 0.12 6.82 -10.56
C CYS A 563 -0.87 7.71 -11.33
N SER A 564 -1.69 8.51 -10.63
CA SER A 564 -2.60 9.47 -11.26
C SER A 564 -1.85 10.46 -12.17
N ILE A 565 -0.74 11.04 -11.71
CA ILE A 565 0.08 11.99 -12.49
C ILE A 565 0.74 11.31 -13.69
N LYS A 566 1.27 10.08 -13.52
CA LYS A 566 1.84 9.29 -14.64
C LYS A 566 0.77 8.99 -15.70
N ILE A 567 -0.44 8.60 -15.28
CA ILE A 567 -1.56 8.37 -16.19
C ILE A 567 -1.96 9.66 -16.92
N MET A 568 -2.02 10.81 -16.23
CA MET A 568 -2.26 12.11 -16.87
C MET A 568 -1.22 12.42 -17.95
N GLY A 569 0.06 12.16 -17.68
CA GLY A 569 1.14 12.34 -18.66
C GLY A 569 1.01 11.43 -19.89
N ILE A 570 0.62 10.17 -19.68
CA ILE A 570 0.35 9.24 -20.78
C ILE A 570 -0.87 9.72 -21.59
N LEU A 571 -1.99 10.03 -20.95
CA LEU A 571 -3.21 10.45 -21.62
C LEU A 571 -3.05 11.78 -22.37
N SER A 572 -2.36 12.75 -21.76
CA SER A 572 -2.06 14.03 -22.43
C SER A 572 -1.18 13.85 -23.66
N SER A 573 -0.41 12.76 -23.70
CA SER A 573 0.43 12.44 -24.85
C SER A 573 -0.32 11.81 -26.02
N ARG A 574 -1.45 11.17 -25.75
CA ARG A 574 -2.21 10.40 -26.74
C ARG A 574 -3.51 11.09 -27.16
N ILE A 575 -4.12 11.87 -26.27
CA ILE A 575 -5.41 12.52 -26.50
C ILE A 575 -5.19 14.01 -26.77
N VAL A 576 -5.23 14.41 -28.04
CA VAL A 576 -5.05 15.82 -28.46
C VAL A 576 -6.13 16.73 -27.85
N GLY A 577 -7.36 16.25 -27.70
CA GLY A 577 -8.51 17.02 -27.20
C GLY A 577 -8.76 16.91 -25.69
N LEU A 578 -7.76 16.53 -24.89
CA LEU A 578 -7.96 16.22 -23.46
C LEU A 578 -8.45 17.45 -22.67
N VAL A 579 -7.91 18.64 -22.95
CA VAL A 579 -8.34 19.88 -22.27
C VAL A 579 -9.81 20.18 -22.57
N GLN A 580 -10.23 20.03 -23.83
CA GLN A 580 -11.62 20.26 -24.23
C GLN A 580 -12.56 19.25 -23.58
N LEU A 581 -12.13 18.01 -23.42
CA LEU A 581 -12.87 16.99 -22.67
C LEU A 581 -13.08 17.44 -21.21
N LEU A 582 -12.02 17.87 -20.51
CA LEU A 582 -12.11 18.31 -19.12
C LEU A 582 -12.97 19.57 -18.93
N LEU A 583 -12.94 20.49 -19.91
CA LEU A 583 -13.82 21.67 -19.92
C LEU A 583 -15.29 21.28 -20.14
N LYS A 584 -15.56 20.35 -21.05
CA LYS A 584 -16.91 19.90 -21.37
C LYS A 584 -17.57 19.20 -20.18
N GLU A 585 -16.81 18.44 -19.42
CA GLU A 585 -17.29 17.70 -18.25
C GLU A 585 -17.28 18.54 -16.95
N ASP A 586 -16.95 19.84 -17.03
CA ASP A 586 -16.94 20.80 -15.90
C ASP A 586 -16.01 20.41 -14.72
N VAL A 587 -14.94 19.66 -15.01
CA VAL A 587 -13.93 19.24 -14.00
C VAL A 587 -12.62 20.02 -14.10
N ALA A 588 -12.49 20.91 -15.08
CA ALA A 588 -11.27 21.69 -15.30
C ALA A 588 -10.84 22.49 -14.05
N LYS A 589 -11.79 23.06 -13.31
CA LYS A 589 -11.48 23.86 -12.13
C LYS A 589 -10.92 23.01 -10.99
N SER A 590 -11.56 21.89 -10.66
CA SER A 590 -11.09 21.00 -9.60
C SER A 590 -9.70 20.46 -9.93
N VAL A 591 -9.48 19.97 -11.15
CA VAL A 591 -8.17 19.46 -11.58
C VAL A 591 -7.06 20.50 -11.42
N ILE A 592 -7.31 21.77 -11.74
CA ILE A 592 -6.32 22.85 -11.52
C ILE A 592 -5.99 23.01 -10.04
N GLU A 593 -7.01 23.03 -9.18
CA GLU A 593 -6.86 23.22 -7.74
C GLU A 593 -6.20 21.99 -7.08
N ASP A 594 -6.53 20.79 -7.53
CA ASP A 594 -6.01 19.53 -6.99
C ASP A 594 -4.51 19.35 -7.25
N TYR A 595 -4.06 19.62 -8.48
CA TYR A 595 -2.62 19.59 -8.82
C TYR A 595 -1.85 20.71 -8.12
N ALA A 596 -2.47 21.88 -7.91
CA ALA A 596 -1.86 22.97 -7.17
C ALA A 596 -1.69 22.61 -5.68
N ALA A 597 -2.72 22.04 -5.04
CA ALA A 597 -2.68 21.58 -3.65
C ALA A 597 -1.64 20.48 -3.45
N CYS A 598 -1.60 19.51 -4.36
CA CYS A 598 -0.61 18.44 -4.35
C CYS A 598 0.83 19.01 -4.43
N LEU A 599 1.07 19.98 -5.31
CA LEU A 599 2.37 20.64 -5.43
C LEU A 599 2.71 21.51 -4.21
N GLU A 600 1.74 22.24 -3.65
CA GLU A 600 1.92 23.07 -2.44
C GLU A 600 2.35 22.23 -1.25
N PHE A 601 1.61 21.14 -0.98
CA PHE A 601 1.96 20.18 0.06
C PHE A 601 3.38 19.62 -0.10
N ARG A 602 3.79 19.31 -1.34
CA ARG A 602 5.15 18.82 -1.62
C ARG A 602 6.24 19.86 -1.38
N PHE A 603 5.99 21.14 -1.65
CA PHE A 603 6.94 22.20 -1.31
C PHE A 603 7.09 22.39 0.21
N ASP A 604 6.00 22.22 0.98
CA ASP A 604 5.98 22.43 2.44
C ASP A 604 6.61 21.30 3.28
N ASP A 605 6.86 20.14 2.69
CA ASP A 605 7.45 18.97 3.38
C ASP A 605 8.98 19.11 3.61
N PHE A 606 9.65 20.06 2.95
CA PHE A 606 11.08 20.41 3.13
C PHE A 606 12.08 19.24 3.12
N GLN A 607 11.80 18.15 2.39
CA GLN A 607 12.64 16.95 2.32
C GLN A 607 13.69 17.01 1.19
N VAL A 608 14.80 16.30 1.36
CA VAL A 608 15.81 16.12 0.30
C VAL A 608 15.34 15.01 -0.64
N ILE A 609 15.19 15.33 -1.92
CA ILE A 609 14.74 14.36 -2.93
C ILE A 609 15.91 13.46 -3.34
N GLU A 610 15.83 12.17 -2.97
CA GLU A 610 16.84 11.16 -3.33
C GLU A 610 16.57 10.50 -4.70
N ASN A 611 15.29 10.29 -5.05
CA ASN A 611 14.87 9.66 -6.30
C ASN A 611 13.86 10.53 -7.05
N THR A 612 14.23 10.97 -8.24
CA THR A 612 13.44 11.89 -9.06
C THR A 612 12.21 11.25 -9.69
N LYS A 613 12.19 9.92 -9.85
CA LYS A 613 11.12 9.21 -10.58
C LYS A 613 9.83 9.03 -9.80
N ASP A 614 9.94 9.15 -8.47
CA ASP A 614 8.86 8.84 -7.54
C ASP A 614 8.48 10.06 -6.69
N ASP A 615 9.14 11.21 -6.88
CA ASP A 615 8.71 12.45 -6.21
C ASP A 615 7.50 13.07 -6.94
N VAL A 616 6.41 13.27 -6.21
CA VAL A 616 5.15 13.80 -6.73
C VAL A 616 5.30 15.22 -7.30
N GLY A 617 6.07 16.09 -6.64
CA GLY A 617 6.30 17.47 -7.10
C GLY A 617 7.12 17.50 -8.39
N VAL A 618 8.16 16.67 -8.47
CA VAL A 618 8.96 16.50 -9.69
C VAL A 618 8.10 15.96 -10.83
N LEU A 619 7.25 14.96 -10.59
CA LEU A 619 6.35 14.41 -11.61
C LEU A 619 5.37 15.47 -12.15
N ILE A 620 4.83 16.35 -11.30
CA ILE A 620 3.96 17.46 -11.73
C ILE A 620 4.76 18.46 -12.59
N LEU A 621 5.96 18.85 -12.16
CA LEU A 621 6.79 19.80 -12.92
C LEU A 621 7.21 19.21 -14.27
N GLN A 622 7.59 17.93 -14.30
CA GLN A 622 7.91 17.22 -15.54
C GLN A 622 6.70 17.12 -16.47
N LEU A 623 5.51 16.82 -15.94
CA LEU A 623 4.26 16.83 -16.70
C LEU A 623 4.04 18.18 -17.38
N LEU A 624 4.25 19.29 -16.66
CA LEU A 624 4.10 20.64 -17.20
C LEU A 624 5.14 20.93 -18.30
N ILE A 625 6.40 20.53 -18.12
CA ILE A 625 7.45 20.74 -19.11
C ILE A 625 7.18 19.92 -20.39
N ASP A 626 6.86 18.63 -20.24
CA ASP A 626 6.63 17.70 -21.35
C ASP A 626 5.40 18.05 -22.21
N ASN A 627 4.50 18.89 -21.69
CA ASN A 627 3.29 19.29 -22.37
C ASN A 627 3.38 20.65 -23.07
N ILE A 628 4.42 21.49 -22.84
CA ILE A 628 4.54 22.83 -23.45
C ILE A 628 4.42 22.75 -24.98
N TYR A 629 5.22 21.88 -25.60
CA TYR A 629 5.32 21.75 -27.05
C TYR A 629 4.23 20.88 -27.69
N ARG A 630 3.25 20.41 -26.91
CA ARG A 630 2.11 19.64 -27.43
C ARG A 630 1.04 20.56 -28.03
N PRO A 631 0.20 20.06 -28.95
CA PRO A 631 -0.84 20.87 -29.60
C PRO A 631 -1.68 21.67 -28.59
N ALA A 632 -1.82 22.97 -28.81
CA ALA A 632 -2.55 23.86 -27.93
C ALA A 632 -4.07 23.84 -28.17
N PRO A 633 -4.91 24.03 -27.13
CA PRO A 633 -4.55 24.10 -25.71
C PRO A 633 -4.20 22.71 -25.15
N ASN A 634 -3.21 22.67 -24.27
CA ASN A 634 -2.66 21.44 -23.67
C ASN A 634 -2.73 21.52 -22.13
N ILE A 635 -2.34 20.44 -21.45
CA ILE A 635 -2.42 20.34 -19.98
C ILE A 635 -1.62 21.44 -19.27
N THR A 636 -0.47 21.84 -19.80
CA THR A 636 0.33 22.95 -19.24
C THR A 636 -0.45 24.26 -19.28
N HIS A 637 -1.09 24.56 -20.41
CA HIS A 637 -1.96 25.72 -20.52
C HIS A 637 -3.11 25.68 -19.49
N LEU A 638 -3.74 24.52 -19.29
CA LEU A 638 -4.83 24.35 -18.33
C LEU A 638 -4.36 24.55 -16.88
N LEU A 639 -3.37 23.78 -16.43
CA LEU A 639 -2.89 23.75 -15.03
C LEU A 639 -2.21 25.06 -14.61
N LEU A 640 -1.61 25.80 -15.55
CA LEU A 640 -1.04 27.13 -15.29
C LEU A 640 -2.05 28.27 -15.46
N ARG A 641 -3.32 27.95 -15.73
CA ARG A 641 -4.43 28.92 -15.85
C ARG A 641 -4.31 29.89 -17.04
N PHE A 642 -3.81 29.41 -18.18
CA PHE A 642 -3.94 30.14 -19.44
C PHE A 642 -5.40 30.18 -19.92
N ASP A 643 -5.73 31.13 -20.79
CA ASP A 643 -7.06 31.19 -21.40
C ASP A 643 -7.21 30.10 -22.47
N VAL A 644 -7.64 28.91 -22.04
CA VAL A 644 -7.85 27.74 -22.92
C VAL A 644 -9.10 27.84 -23.80
N ASN A 645 -9.97 28.84 -23.59
CA ASN A 645 -11.13 29.12 -24.44
C ASN A 645 -10.83 30.17 -25.52
N GLY A 646 -9.76 30.96 -25.33
CA GLY A 646 -9.28 31.99 -26.23
C GLY A 646 -7.90 31.68 -26.82
N PRO A 647 -7.28 32.65 -27.53
CA PRO A 647 -5.91 32.52 -28.00
C PRO A 647 -4.92 32.62 -26.83
N ILE A 648 -4.11 31.56 -26.64
CA ILE A 648 -3.13 31.44 -25.55
C ILE A 648 -2.21 32.67 -25.46
N GLU A 649 -1.72 33.15 -26.60
CA GLU A 649 -0.84 34.33 -26.74
C GLU A 649 -1.40 35.61 -26.12
N ARG A 650 -2.72 35.73 -25.95
CA ARG A 650 -3.40 36.91 -25.39
C ARG A 650 -3.85 36.73 -23.94
N THR A 651 -3.43 35.64 -23.32
CA THR A 651 -3.74 35.36 -21.91
C THR A 651 -3.19 36.46 -21.01
N VAL A 652 -3.99 36.92 -20.05
CA VAL A 652 -3.52 37.78 -18.95
C VAL A 652 -3.42 36.95 -17.67
N LEU A 653 -2.20 36.52 -17.33
CA LEU A 653 -1.95 35.69 -16.16
C LEU A 653 -2.11 36.49 -14.85
N LYS A 654 -2.85 35.92 -13.89
CA LYS A 654 -3.09 36.53 -12.56
C LYS A 654 -2.86 35.54 -11.40
N PRO A 655 -1.62 35.05 -11.18
CA PRO A 655 -1.35 34.04 -10.16
C PRO A 655 -1.60 34.52 -8.71
N LYS A 656 -1.62 35.83 -8.43
CA LYS A 656 -2.02 36.32 -7.09
C LYS A 656 -3.52 36.20 -6.80
N SER A 657 -4.36 36.05 -7.84
CA SER A 657 -5.82 36.01 -7.72
C SER A 657 -6.41 34.62 -7.94
N HIS A 658 -5.67 33.73 -8.61
CA HIS A 658 -6.13 32.39 -8.93
C HIS A 658 -5.21 31.35 -8.34
N TYR A 659 -5.79 30.37 -7.67
CA TYR A 659 -5.07 29.20 -7.18
C TYR A 659 -4.77 28.26 -8.37
N SER A 660 -3.48 27.95 -8.58
CA SER A 660 -2.99 27.13 -9.68
C SER A 660 -1.54 26.71 -9.45
N CYS A 661 -1.02 25.75 -10.22
CA CYS A 661 0.39 25.37 -10.15
C CYS A 661 1.32 26.57 -10.39
N LEU A 662 0.96 27.49 -11.28
CA LEU A 662 1.74 28.71 -11.53
C LEU A 662 1.86 29.58 -10.27
N LYS A 663 0.77 29.74 -9.51
CA LYS A 663 0.79 30.48 -8.24
C LYS A 663 1.76 29.82 -7.26
N ILE A 664 1.62 28.50 -7.05
CA ILE A 664 2.44 27.76 -6.09
C ILE A 664 3.93 27.83 -6.45
N ILE A 665 4.26 27.65 -7.73
CA ILE A 665 5.63 27.74 -8.22
C ILE A 665 6.21 29.13 -7.99
N LEU A 666 5.48 30.19 -8.36
CA LEU A 666 5.96 31.57 -8.19
C LEU A 666 6.08 31.95 -6.72
N ASP A 667 5.11 31.59 -5.86
CA ASP A 667 5.15 31.89 -4.43
C ASP A 667 6.33 31.17 -3.73
N ASN A 668 6.64 29.94 -4.14
CA ASN A 668 7.79 29.20 -3.64
C ASN A 668 9.11 29.79 -4.12
N LEU A 669 9.25 30.07 -5.43
CA LEU A 669 10.41 30.75 -5.99
C LEU A 669 10.64 32.11 -5.33
N GLU A 670 9.57 32.86 -5.04
CA GLU A 670 9.62 34.17 -4.39
C GLU A 670 10.22 34.11 -2.98
N LYS A 671 9.98 33.00 -2.25
CA LYS A 671 10.40 32.76 -0.87
C LYS A 671 11.73 31.99 -0.76
N VAL A 672 12.45 31.74 -1.86
CA VAL A 672 13.71 30.97 -1.82
C VAL A 672 14.77 31.70 -0.98
N THR A 673 14.87 31.31 0.30
CA THR A 673 15.92 31.76 1.22
C THR A 673 17.02 30.72 1.42
N LYS A 674 16.71 29.44 1.19
CA LYS A 674 17.65 28.31 1.34
C LYS A 674 17.55 27.44 0.07
N PRO A 675 18.41 27.65 -0.94
CA PRO A 675 18.33 26.91 -2.20
C PRO A 675 18.58 25.41 -2.04
N ASP A 676 19.25 25.01 -0.95
CA ASP A 676 19.60 23.61 -0.69
C ASP A 676 18.37 22.74 -0.38
N ILE A 677 17.29 23.34 0.16
CA ILE A 677 16.03 22.64 0.47
C ILE A 677 15.17 22.68 -0.79
N ASN A 678 14.58 21.55 -1.18
CA ASN A 678 13.80 21.42 -2.42
C ASN A 678 14.57 21.83 -3.69
N ALA A 679 15.91 21.78 -3.68
CA ALA A 679 16.77 22.20 -4.79
C ALA A 679 16.33 21.64 -6.15
N LEU A 680 15.95 20.36 -6.19
CA LEU A 680 15.45 19.72 -7.40
C LEU A 680 14.10 20.29 -7.87
N LEU A 681 13.18 20.60 -6.97
CA LEU A 681 11.92 21.27 -7.33
C LEU A 681 12.17 22.67 -7.85
N HIS A 682 13.12 23.40 -7.26
CA HIS A 682 13.55 24.71 -7.76
C HIS A 682 14.18 24.60 -9.15
N GLU A 683 15.05 23.62 -9.37
CA GLU A 683 15.64 23.33 -10.68
C GLU A 683 14.56 23.19 -11.76
N PHE A 684 13.61 22.28 -11.56
CA PHE A 684 12.53 22.05 -12.51
C PHE A 684 11.58 23.25 -12.64
N SER A 685 11.38 24.02 -11.56
CA SER A 685 10.59 25.26 -11.59
C SER A 685 11.26 26.33 -12.47
N PHE A 686 12.58 26.53 -12.34
CA PHE A 686 13.32 27.44 -13.21
C PHE A 686 13.38 26.94 -14.65
N GLN A 687 13.54 25.63 -14.86
CA GLN A 687 13.44 25.04 -16.19
C GLN A 687 12.08 25.34 -16.82
N LEU A 688 10.98 25.10 -16.10
CA LEU A 688 9.63 25.39 -16.59
C LEU A 688 9.46 26.86 -16.97
N MET A 689 9.90 27.79 -16.11
CA MET A 689 9.81 29.23 -16.43
C MET A 689 10.61 29.60 -17.68
N TYR A 690 11.79 29.00 -17.87
CA TYR A 690 12.58 29.19 -19.09
C TYR A 690 11.86 28.69 -20.33
N GLU A 691 11.39 27.44 -20.32
CA GLU A 691 10.73 26.82 -21.47
C GLU A 691 9.44 27.57 -21.84
N LEU A 692 8.69 28.06 -20.86
CA LEU A 692 7.52 28.92 -21.08
C LEU A 692 7.86 30.29 -21.70
N CYS A 693 9.03 30.86 -21.37
CA CYS A 693 9.50 32.09 -22.00
C CYS A 693 10.02 31.84 -23.42
N LEU A 694 10.43 30.62 -23.73
CA LEU A 694 10.97 30.23 -25.03
C LEU A 694 9.87 29.87 -26.03
N ASP A 695 8.77 29.27 -25.58
CA ASP A 695 7.67 28.83 -26.43
C ASP A 695 6.90 30.02 -27.06
N PRO A 696 6.63 30.02 -28.37
CA PRO A 696 5.98 31.14 -29.06
C PRO A 696 4.59 31.51 -28.54
N LEU A 697 3.81 30.54 -28.02
CA LEU A 697 2.44 30.78 -27.57
C LEU A 697 2.40 31.32 -26.15
N THR A 698 3.31 30.85 -25.28
CA THR A 698 3.34 31.27 -23.87
C THR A 698 4.28 32.44 -23.57
N CYS A 699 5.25 32.72 -24.46
CA CYS A 699 6.28 33.74 -24.25
C CYS A 699 5.70 35.11 -23.85
N GLY A 700 4.78 35.67 -24.64
CA GLY A 700 4.20 37.00 -24.38
C GLY A 700 3.57 37.13 -22.98
N PRO A 701 2.54 36.32 -22.65
CA PRO A 701 1.89 36.34 -21.34
C PRO A 701 2.85 36.14 -20.15
N VAL A 702 3.85 35.26 -20.31
CA VAL A 702 4.79 34.93 -19.23
C VAL A 702 5.85 36.03 -19.06
N MET A 703 6.38 36.57 -20.16
CA MET A 703 7.28 37.71 -20.14
C MET A 703 6.62 38.94 -19.50
N ASP A 704 5.37 39.25 -19.86
CA ASP A 704 4.60 40.35 -19.25
C ASP A 704 4.46 40.16 -17.72
N LEU A 705 4.14 38.94 -17.30
CA LEU A 705 3.99 38.59 -15.88
C LEU A 705 5.30 38.75 -15.11
N LEU A 706 6.39 38.14 -15.60
CA LEU A 706 7.69 38.12 -14.93
C LEU A 706 8.36 39.50 -14.90
N SER A 707 8.10 40.35 -15.91
CA SER A 707 8.61 41.72 -15.98
C SER A 707 7.85 42.70 -15.08
N THR A 708 6.70 42.30 -14.53
CA THR A 708 5.93 43.16 -13.63
C THR A 708 6.72 43.46 -12.35
N THR A 709 6.70 44.73 -11.92
CA THR A 709 7.38 45.20 -10.68
C THR A 709 6.96 44.47 -9.40
N LYS A 710 5.83 43.75 -9.45
CA LYS A 710 5.33 42.91 -8.36
C LYS A 710 6.14 41.63 -8.15
N TYR A 711 6.80 41.12 -9.18
CA TYR A 711 7.56 39.87 -9.13
C TYR A 711 9.07 40.12 -9.19
N GLN A 712 9.53 41.10 -10.00
CA GLN A 712 10.96 41.39 -10.22
C GLN A 712 11.78 40.11 -10.47
N PHE A 713 11.16 39.12 -11.13
CA PHE A 713 11.64 37.74 -11.14
C PHE A 713 13.05 37.63 -11.73
N PHE A 714 13.30 38.37 -12.80
CA PHE A 714 14.57 38.33 -13.53
C PHE A 714 15.79 38.79 -12.72
N SER A 715 15.61 39.58 -11.66
CA SER A 715 16.72 40.20 -10.93
C SER A 715 16.80 39.71 -9.47
N LYS A 716 15.64 39.41 -8.86
CA LYS A 716 15.51 38.96 -7.46
C LYS A 716 16.35 37.73 -7.09
N HIS A 717 16.49 36.75 -7.98
CA HIS A 717 17.14 35.48 -7.68
C HIS A 717 18.67 35.49 -7.86
N VAL A 718 19.26 36.56 -8.41
CA VAL A 718 20.71 36.63 -8.65
C VAL A 718 21.50 36.59 -7.34
N GLY A 719 21.05 37.37 -6.36
CA GLY A 719 21.70 37.49 -5.05
C GLY A 719 21.53 36.28 -4.14
N THR A 720 20.54 35.41 -4.40
CA THR A 720 20.29 34.21 -3.60
C THR A 720 20.82 32.95 -4.29
N ILE A 721 20.44 32.69 -5.54
CA ILE A 721 20.77 31.45 -6.26
C ILE A 721 22.06 31.60 -7.05
N GLY A 722 22.23 32.72 -7.77
CA GLY A 722 23.37 32.98 -8.64
C GLY A 722 24.72 32.91 -7.90
N VAL A 723 24.76 33.45 -6.68
CA VAL A 723 25.97 33.60 -5.87
C VAL A 723 26.09 32.66 -4.67
N SER A 724 25.09 31.80 -4.42
CA SER A 724 25.14 30.83 -3.30
C SER A 724 26.42 29.97 -3.36
N PRO A 725 27.03 29.56 -2.24
CA PRO A 725 28.12 28.58 -2.25
C PRO A 725 27.60 27.19 -2.66
N LEU A 726 28.34 26.51 -3.55
CA LEU A 726 27.98 25.14 -3.94
C LEU A 726 28.47 24.12 -2.90
N PRO A 727 27.69 23.05 -2.62
CA PRO A 727 28.13 21.94 -1.78
C PRO A 727 29.45 21.33 -2.24
N LYS A 728 30.26 20.82 -1.29
CA LYS A 728 31.52 20.15 -1.61
C LYS A 728 31.25 18.91 -2.47
N ARG A 729 32.12 18.67 -3.46
CA ARG A 729 31.99 17.55 -4.43
C ARG A 729 31.81 16.17 -3.78
N ASN A 730 32.34 15.97 -2.57
CA ASN A 730 32.43 14.65 -1.95
C ASN A 730 31.22 14.27 -1.07
N ASN A 731 30.36 15.22 -0.69
CA ASN A 731 29.33 14.96 0.34
C ASN A 731 27.89 15.01 -0.18
N ASN A 732 27.59 15.61 -1.35
CA ASN A 732 26.26 15.57 -1.94
C ASN A 732 26.26 15.96 -3.43
N GLN A 733 26.52 15.00 -4.32
CA GLN A 733 26.66 15.25 -5.75
C GLN A 733 25.33 15.64 -6.42
N ALA A 734 24.22 14.99 -6.07
CA ALA A 734 22.90 15.27 -6.64
C ALA A 734 22.44 16.70 -6.34
N LEU A 735 22.56 17.13 -5.08
CA LEU A 735 22.27 18.50 -4.66
C LEU A 735 23.13 19.53 -5.42
N ARG A 736 24.43 19.25 -5.54
CA ARG A 736 25.33 20.13 -6.29
C ARG A 736 24.95 20.25 -7.76
N ILE A 737 24.52 19.16 -8.39
CA ILE A 737 24.03 19.15 -9.78
C ILE A 737 22.78 20.03 -9.88
N SER A 738 21.81 19.87 -8.97
CA SER A 738 20.56 20.64 -8.98
C SER A 738 20.82 22.14 -8.87
N MET A 739 21.63 22.55 -7.90
CA MET A 739 21.99 23.96 -7.71
C MET A 739 22.80 24.56 -8.88
N LEU A 740 23.52 23.75 -9.65
CA LEU A 740 24.19 24.20 -10.86
C LEU A 740 23.17 24.42 -11.99
N HIS A 741 22.20 23.51 -12.13
CA HIS A 741 21.12 23.66 -13.10
C HIS A 741 20.21 24.84 -12.77
N GLU A 742 19.85 25.07 -11.50
CA GLU A 742 19.13 26.28 -11.07
C GLU A 742 19.80 27.56 -11.58
N ARG A 743 21.13 27.68 -11.40
CA ARG A 743 21.89 28.84 -11.92
C ARG A 743 21.88 28.90 -13.44
N ALA A 744 22.06 27.77 -14.10
CA ALA A 744 22.08 27.72 -15.55
C ALA A 744 20.72 28.18 -16.13
N TRP A 745 19.62 27.71 -15.57
CA TRP A 745 18.27 28.12 -15.98
C TRP A 745 18.01 29.59 -15.67
N LEU A 746 18.38 30.09 -14.49
CA LEU A 746 18.28 31.51 -14.17
C LEU A 746 19.02 32.40 -15.19
N LEU A 747 20.27 32.07 -15.52
CA LEU A 747 21.07 32.82 -16.49
C LEU A 747 20.47 32.75 -17.90
N LYS A 748 19.93 31.59 -18.31
CA LYS A 748 19.24 31.45 -19.59
C LYS A 748 17.99 32.32 -19.67
N ILE A 749 17.18 32.37 -18.60
CA ILE A 749 15.99 33.22 -18.51
C ILE A 749 16.37 34.69 -18.67
N GLN A 750 17.42 35.14 -17.97
CA GLN A 750 17.91 36.52 -18.08
C GLN A 750 18.41 36.86 -19.49
N ALA A 751 19.18 35.96 -20.09
CA ALA A 751 19.69 36.14 -21.45
C ALA A 751 18.54 36.23 -22.47
N LEU A 752 17.53 35.36 -22.32
CA LEU A 752 16.34 35.37 -23.17
C LEU A 752 15.54 36.66 -22.99
N ALA A 753 15.35 37.10 -21.75
CA ALA A 753 14.65 38.35 -21.45
C ALA A 753 15.35 39.55 -22.09
N LEU A 754 16.68 39.65 -22.01
CA LEU A 754 17.44 40.72 -22.67
C LEU A 754 17.37 40.65 -24.21
N HIS A 755 17.15 39.47 -24.77
CA HIS A 755 17.09 39.27 -26.22
C HIS A 755 15.72 39.59 -26.83
N VAL A 756 14.64 39.15 -26.17
CA VAL A 756 13.27 39.18 -26.71
C VAL A 756 12.49 40.44 -26.29
N SER A 757 12.89 41.08 -25.19
CA SER A 757 12.18 42.25 -24.65
C SER A 757 12.11 43.43 -25.63
N ASP A 758 10.91 43.94 -25.87
CA ASP A 758 10.73 45.19 -26.60
C ASP A 758 11.03 46.40 -25.69
N ILE A 759 12.14 47.07 -25.97
CA ILE A 759 12.63 48.25 -25.23
C ILE A 759 11.64 49.44 -25.35
N SER A 760 10.74 49.42 -26.33
CA SER A 760 9.68 50.43 -26.44
C SER A 760 8.68 50.37 -25.28
N SER A 761 8.49 49.19 -24.68
CA SER A 761 7.68 48.99 -23.48
C SER A 761 8.43 49.43 -22.23
N SER A 762 7.80 50.30 -21.44
CA SER A 762 8.37 50.77 -20.17
C SER A 762 8.68 49.64 -19.19
N VAL A 763 7.79 48.63 -19.11
CA VAL A 763 7.89 47.49 -18.19
C VAL A 763 9.09 46.60 -18.55
N TYR A 764 9.25 46.28 -19.83
CA TYR A 764 10.38 45.48 -20.30
C TYR A 764 11.70 46.22 -20.16
N ARG A 765 11.73 47.51 -20.50
CA ARG A 765 12.92 48.34 -20.33
C ARG A 765 13.38 48.38 -18.87
N GLU A 766 12.45 48.55 -17.92
CA GLU A 766 12.77 48.52 -16.49
C GLU A 766 13.30 47.17 -16.03
N ALA A 767 12.69 46.06 -16.49
CA ALA A 767 13.18 44.72 -16.19
C ALA A 767 14.60 44.47 -16.74
N CYS A 768 14.89 44.86 -17.99
CA CYS A 768 16.23 44.76 -18.57
C CYS A 768 17.27 45.59 -17.82
N LEU A 769 16.91 46.83 -17.41
CA LEU A 769 17.79 47.66 -16.59
C LEU A 769 18.07 47.04 -15.24
N ALA A 770 17.07 46.41 -14.59
CA ALA A 770 17.26 45.69 -13.33
C ALA A 770 18.24 44.51 -13.50
N ILE A 771 18.08 43.69 -14.55
CA ILE A 771 19.01 42.60 -14.87
C ILE A 771 20.44 43.14 -15.01
N LEU A 772 20.64 44.18 -15.81
CA LEU A 772 21.97 44.75 -16.05
C LEU A 772 22.59 45.34 -14.77
N ASN A 773 21.80 46.04 -13.96
CA ASN A 773 22.27 46.60 -12.70
C ASN A 773 22.70 45.51 -11.71
N ASP A 774 21.92 44.44 -11.59
CA ASP A 774 22.21 43.35 -10.66
C ASP A 774 23.35 42.45 -11.15
N THR A 775 23.53 42.30 -12.47
CA THR A 775 24.60 41.48 -13.05
C THR A 775 25.96 42.18 -13.02
N PHE A 776 26.00 43.50 -13.24
CA PHE A 776 27.25 44.27 -13.36
C PHE A 776 27.56 45.17 -12.14
N GLY A 777 26.67 45.25 -11.15
CA GLY A 777 26.81 46.19 -10.02
C GLY A 777 26.85 47.66 -10.48
N HIS A 778 27.34 48.58 -9.63
CA HIS A 778 27.43 50.05 -9.83
C HIS A 778 28.09 50.58 -11.13
N CYS A 779 28.35 49.78 -12.17
CA CYS A 779 28.58 50.27 -13.54
C CYS A 779 27.34 50.98 -14.15
N ALA A 780 26.17 50.87 -13.53
CA ALA A 780 24.91 51.51 -13.94
C ALA A 780 24.89 53.05 -13.83
N GLU A 781 25.69 53.64 -12.94
CA GLU A 781 25.76 55.12 -12.85
C GLU A 781 26.33 55.74 -14.13
N ASN A 782 27.14 54.98 -14.88
CA ASN A 782 27.64 55.41 -16.19
C ASN A 782 26.60 55.24 -17.31
N MET A 783 25.61 54.36 -17.17
CA MET A 783 24.53 54.18 -18.16
C MET A 783 23.36 55.16 -17.97
N LYS A 784 23.08 55.62 -16.74
CA LYS A 784 22.11 56.72 -16.52
C LYS A 784 22.55 58.03 -17.20
N ASN A 785 23.85 58.21 -17.41
CA ASN A 785 24.41 59.36 -18.12
C ASN A 785 24.39 59.20 -19.66
N ALA A 786 24.14 58.00 -20.18
CA ALA A 786 24.05 57.75 -21.62
C ALA A 786 22.63 58.01 -22.14
N SER A 787 22.16 59.25 -21.99
CA SER A 787 21.04 59.80 -22.76
C SER A 787 21.46 60.13 -24.21
N MET A 788 22.07 59.16 -24.91
CA MET A 788 22.36 59.28 -26.34
C MET A 788 21.65 58.18 -27.13
N PHE A 789 20.33 58.31 -27.22
CA PHE A 789 19.59 57.93 -28.42
C PHE A 789 18.88 59.17 -28.92
N GLN A 790 19.65 60.09 -29.52
CA GLN A 790 19.10 61.07 -30.46
C GLN A 790 19.17 60.48 -31.87
N SER A 791 18.06 60.68 -32.58
CA SER A 791 17.71 60.31 -33.95
C SER A 791 18.81 60.49 -35.02
N PRO A 792 18.74 59.75 -36.15
CA PRO A 792 19.80 59.70 -37.14
C PRO A 792 19.81 60.95 -38.03
N GLY A 793 20.97 61.61 -38.12
CA GLY A 793 21.18 62.70 -39.08
C GLY A 793 22.63 63.18 -39.11
N THR A 794 23.25 63.03 -40.27
CA THR A 794 24.50 63.66 -40.78
C THR A 794 25.89 63.14 -40.35
N PRO A 795 26.89 63.20 -41.27
CA PRO A 795 27.94 62.18 -41.37
C PRO A 795 29.32 62.59 -40.85
N ILE A 796 30.03 61.57 -40.38
CA ILE A 796 31.48 61.29 -40.42
C ILE A 796 32.43 62.49 -40.48
N CYS A 797 33.25 62.63 -39.42
CA CYS A 797 34.62 63.12 -39.57
C CYS A 797 35.58 62.24 -38.76
N THR A 798 36.59 61.73 -39.46
CA THR A 798 37.66 60.85 -39.01
C THR A 798 38.66 61.53 -38.07
N SER A 799 39.10 60.85 -37.01
CA SER A 799 40.48 61.00 -36.53
C SER A 799 40.97 59.77 -35.76
N SER A 800 42.11 59.30 -36.21
CA SER A 800 42.96 58.19 -35.78
C SER A 800 43.49 58.27 -34.34
N GLY A 801 43.66 57.12 -33.68
CA GLY A 801 44.41 57.01 -32.42
C GLY A 801 44.74 55.56 -32.06
N LEU A 802 46.00 55.18 -32.22
CA LEU A 802 46.64 53.86 -32.10
C LEU A 802 46.35 53.01 -30.83
N MET A 803 46.23 51.70 -31.08
CA MET A 803 46.87 50.54 -30.43
C MET A 803 47.45 50.69 -29.00
N ASN A 804 47.08 49.76 -28.10
CA ASN A 804 48.09 48.85 -27.56
C ASN A 804 47.55 47.51 -27.00
N ARG A 805 48.31 46.45 -27.30
CA ARG A 805 48.09 45.04 -27.00
C ARG A 805 48.55 44.67 -25.58
N ASN A 806 47.81 43.72 -25.00
CA ASN A 806 48.25 42.58 -24.19
C ASN A 806 49.17 42.78 -22.97
N LYS A 807 48.75 42.22 -21.83
CA LYS A 807 49.52 41.15 -21.17
C LYS A 807 48.66 40.32 -20.21
N LEU A 808 48.50 39.04 -20.58
CA LEU A 808 48.28 37.90 -19.70
C LEU A 808 49.45 37.74 -18.73
N VAL A 809 49.19 37.42 -17.46
CA VAL A 809 50.06 36.53 -16.67
C VAL A 809 49.16 35.63 -15.80
N ARG A 810 49.33 34.32 -15.99
CA ARG A 810 48.83 33.24 -15.13
C ARG A 810 49.50 33.31 -13.75
N ARG A 811 48.70 33.22 -12.69
CA ARG A 811 48.73 32.09 -11.74
C ARG A 811 47.39 32.00 -11.04
#